data_AF-A0A2E7VNK9-F1
#
_entry.id   AF-A0A2E7VNK9-F1
#
_cell.length_a   1.000
_cell.length_b   1.000
_cell.length_c   1.000
_cell.angle_alpha   90.00
_cell.angle_beta   90.00
_cell.angle_gamma   90.00
#
_symmetry.space_group_name_H-M   'P 1'
#
loop_
_entity.id
_entity.type
_entity.pdbx_description
1 polymer ?
#
loop_
_entity_poly.entity_id
_entity_poly.type
_entity_poly.pdbx_seq_one_letter_code
_entity_poly.pdbx_strand_id
1 'polypeptide(L)'
;MMDFFYEDDHRPTSPIHPIEAVKKLLVKTGDLGGRASRSEFWNSFWFYLLLSPLLFATDIFYRIAISSISSFVGVGLLDTLLFEPLSYFVILLELVLFYSFTSVTVRRLHDSGRTGWWLITTPIPLLNFVLPFFLIQEGESNKNRFGSVPDNLPIDASLLEILYAIPDNISMAIRSAWKGRERVLAVFAGVFLASLVITTVLAYSAGLSGAFLQFSLQEEIFDGKVDFADDPGQDSEGRTNDSSLWETACSELIQMDEISDCGLVFGRQGVRVNGFFDDGAIIPQPLNAVGATSSVGDWNNVSWEYPEAYESGPPINDKRTIRFYGDGIWDGDLGERHSNRVIYGSWPNSAEEAAVNRSVILPSQIAGKAGVGVNDTLESLTFSYTHDYLGYQDLASGFDDCPGYEYFNEESGFLYCQVNMTVYDLKVVAVYQEGGAGNPTLLFNPIMVSASVLNDSQKLTLMDKDHGYLGIAVDRNQLPSSSTRAATEWLDGLKEDIEGANYTAGDDILVEYNDLISGTITFLNIFLGIISVFDYILMIPIVILSFSVLIYGLVLSLEQRRREISIHRVIGGTESTLGSMILRELAVVGVIGWFIGYILAMASVPVVLDAVGFMAFEKSDFRVVPTLSGSVTLLIFSVTVGITLLFGNSRTTEFLSIEIDEGVRRVAPRKKSRLWLHLLVFFIGILSFAESWIESNGGFGPWGSGGINSNFIIDGLLFLFGPFFLWIGGALVLGRIGAAGPRIFTTLFGWTPALTDIKRGLRGSGSSESVNRLAIILLLTLSIVTVAAVQGYTGTLVDERTTSAQTGADLQVQFDEPISKQQAMEHVDLAIERADVPEIDMIDYMTSVGDIFTNQKGEGSLLRTWVLFDGHEDTLQWDEQAIPGSDIGAVSADWAMAGFTAGGAARDQLDVSRTDVGGNVTLQYTSYGFGGFDSEMNPIITSTVTEAEVTYMGGHRWVPGLLSSESSQAVVIGEESYKLLLGPTAVDDYTSNRWFFELCDQTQKSCKNALKTLGVEVSNGEGVASASDWGTNHEANERTGGLIFGTPGLLSLQFVVASLASIASAFVFLSLVLSQRKKELAILQAIGASPAQVLRLVLFEIMAILLVSMALGVILGLAISEAFNGFFGVFGFIFQIFLGQSAPIDRDLVWPWTELIFVNASVLVAVVIALLVTTRRALKSDLAIVLKGE
;
A
#
# COMPACT_ATOMS: atom_id res chain seq x y z
N MET A 1 -7.82 2.22 77.11
CA MET A 1 -9.28 2.25 77.37
C MET A 1 -9.54 3.59 78.07
N MET A 2 -9.50 4.75 77.39
CA MET A 2 -10.71 5.36 76.80
C MET A 2 -10.45 6.53 75.80
N ASP A 3 -9.27 6.68 75.17
CA ASP A 3 -8.97 7.85 74.29
C ASP A 3 -8.65 7.53 72.81
N PHE A 4 -8.95 6.33 72.30
CA PHE A 4 -8.56 5.91 70.93
C PHE A 4 -9.73 5.82 69.91
N PHE A 5 -10.90 6.40 70.21
CA PHE A 5 -12.11 6.23 69.38
C PHE A 5 -12.84 7.54 69.00
N TYR A 6 -12.14 8.67 68.95
CA TYR A 6 -12.62 9.86 68.24
C TYR A 6 -11.66 10.14 67.08
N GLU A 7 -11.88 9.46 65.95
CA GLU A 7 -11.44 10.02 64.66
C GLU A 7 -12.36 11.20 64.41
N ASP A 8 -11.85 12.41 64.67
CA ASP A 8 -12.50 13.66 64.32
C ASP A 8 -12.65 13.71 62.80
N ASP A 9 -13.83 13.33 62.28
CA ASP A 9 -14.32 13.55 60.92
C ASP A 9 -14.55 15.08 60.67
N HIS A 10 -13.64 15.92 61.14
CA HIS A 10 -13.72 17.37 60.97
C HIS A 10 -12.97 17.78 59.71
N ARG A 11 -13.66 18.55 58.85
CA ARG A 11 -13.05 19.16 57.67
C ARG A 11 -11.85 20.02 58.07
N PRO A 12 -10.78 20.07 57.26
CA PRO A 12 -9.65 20.95 57.54
C PRO A 12 -10.13 22.41 57.60
N THR A 13 -9.83 23.08 58.72
CA THR A 13 -10.19 24.49 58.93
C THR A 13 -9.22 25.46 58.26
N SER A 14 -7.99 25.01 57.98
CA SER A 14 -6.98 25.78 57.26
C SER A 14 -6.90 25.36 55.78
N PRO A 15 -6.79 26.33 54.84
CA PRO A 15 -6.51 26.02 53.44
C PRO A 15 -5.10 25.46 53.30
N ILE A 16 -4.92 24.49 52.40
CA ILE A 16 -3.59 23.96 52.07
C ILE A 16 -2.75 25.04 51.38
N HIS A 17 -1.45 25.08 51.69
CA HIS A 17 -0.51 25.98 51.02
C HIS A 17 -0.29 25.55 49.55
N PRO A 18 -0.11 26.47 48.58
CA PRO A 18 0.05 26.12 47.17
C PRO A 18 1.16 25.09 46.90
N ILE A 19 2.32 25.26 47.53
CA ILE A 19 3.46 24.34 47.41
C ILE A 19 3.10 22.92 47.90
N GLU A 20 2.33 22.82 48.99
CA GLU A 20 1.89 21.53 49.53
C GLU A 20 0.84 20.86 48.64
N ALA A 21 -0.01 21.64 47.97
CA ALA A 21 -0.91 21.11 46.95
C ALA A 21 -0.14 20.57 45.73
N VAL A 22 0.94 21.22 45.30
CA VAL A 22 1.81 20.71 44.21
C VAL A 22 2.52 19.42 44.63
N LYS A 23 3.04 19.34 45.87
CA LYS A 23 3.60 18.10 46.40
C LYS A 23 2.56 16.97 46.40
N LYS A 24 1.34 17.23 46.90
CA LYS A 24 0.24 16.25 46.88
C LYS A 24 -0.16 15.85 45.46
N LEU A 25 -0.17 16.79 44.52
CA LEU A 25 -0.45 16.56 43.10
C LEU A 25 0.54 15.56 42.49
N LEU A 26 1.85 15.74 42.72
CA LEU A 26 2.91 14.87 42.22
C LEU A 26 2.96 13.51 42.92
N VAL A 27 2.71 13.47 44.24
CA VAL A 27 2.76 12.21 45.01
C VAL A 27 1.55 11.33 44.73
N LYS A 28 0.37 11.93 44.51
CA LYS A 28 -0.89 11.22 44.24
C LYS A 28 -1.25 11.14 42.75
N THR A 29 -0.27 11.32 41.87
CA THR A 29 -0.43 11.09 40.43
C THR A 29 -0.93 9.67 40.17
N GLY A 30 -2.08 9.54 39.50
CA GLY A 30 -2.72 8.25 39.21
C GLY A 30 -3.49 7.58 40.34
N ASP A 31 -3.49 8.16 41.55
CA ASP A 31 -4.34 7.69 42.64
C ASP A 31 -5.77 8.24 42.50
N LEU A 32 -6.63 7.45 41.86
CA LEU A 32 -8.06 7.77 41.73
C LEU A 32 -8.86 7.48 43.01
N GLY A 33 -8.22 6.91 44.03
CA GLY A 33 -8.83 6.59 45.32
C GLY A 33 -8.86 7.78 46.28
N GLY A 34 -9.84 7.80 47.18
CA GLY A 34 -9.94 8.85 48.20
C GLY A 34 -10.56 10.16 47.69
N ARG A 35 -10.32 11.24 48.44
CA ARG A 35 -10.96 12.55 48.30
C ARG A 35 -9.92 13.68 48.25
N ALA A 36 -10.25 14.80 47.61
CA ALA A 36 -9.40 16.00 47.56
C ALA A 36 -10.17 17.23 48.06
N SER A 37 -9.53 18.01 48.93
CA SER A 37 -10.14 19.23 49.47
C SER A 37 -10.25 20.32 48.39
N ARG A 38 -11.12 21.32 48.60
CA ARG A 38 -11.25 22.46 47.68
C ARG A 38 -9.92 23.18 47.46
N SER A 39 -9.19 23.43 48.55
CA SER A 39 -7.91 24.13 48.49
C SER A 39 -6.82 23.30 47.81
N GLU A 40 -6.85 21.96 47.95
CA GLU A 40 -5.96 21.07 47.20
C GLU A 40 -6.24 21.19 45.70
N PHE A 41 -7.49 21.04 45.28
CA PHE A 41 -7.87 21.11 43.86
C PHE A 41 -7.54 22.45 43.21
N TRP A 42 -7.96 23.57 43.80
CA TRP A 42 -7.79 24.89 43.16
C TRP A 42 -6.32 25.31 43.07
N ASN A 43 -5.50 25.01 44.08
CA ASN A 43 -4.07 25.28 44.00
C ASN A 43 -3.38 24.37 42.96
N SER A 44 -3.79 23.11 42.85
CA SER A 44 -3.32 22.22 41.76
C SER A 44 -3.78 22.67 40.38
N PHE A 45 -5.01 23.21 40.26
CA PHE A 45 -5.53 23.78 39.01
C PHE A 45 -4.71 24.99 38.56
N TRP A 46 -4.43 25.93 39.45
CA TRP A 46 -3.60 27.10 39.11
C TRP A 46 -2.18 26.71 38.70
N PHE A 47 -1.58 25.74 39.39
CA PHE A 47 -0.27 25.21 39.00
C PHE A 47 -0.31 24.59 37.59
N TYR A 48 -1.32 23.76 37.30
CA TYR A 48 -1.52 23.15 35.99
C TYR A 48 -1.74 24.22 34.89
N LEU A 49 -2.59 25.21 35.15
CA LEU A 49 -2.93 26.28 34.22
C LEU A 49 -1.72 27.14 33.82
N LEU A 50 -0.76 27.33 34.72
CA LEU A 50 0.46 28.10 34.45
C LEU A 50 1.56 27.26 33.81
N LEU A 51 1.74 26.02 34.26
CA LEU A 51 2.85 25.17 33.79
C LEU A 51 2.59 24.56 32.42
N SER A 52 1.35 24.18 32.09
CA SER A 52 1.04 23.54 30.80
C SER A 52 1.33 24.46 29.60
N PRO A 53 0.85 25.72 29.55
CA PRO A 53 1.18 26.62 28.44
C PRO A 53 2.68 26.91 28.32
N LEU A 54 3.40 26.93 29.45
CA LEU A 54 4.86 27.10 29.45
C LEU A 54 5.54 25.89 28.80
N LEU A 55 5.13 24.66 29.14
CA LEU A 55 5.66 23.45 28.54
C LEU A 55 5.35 23.38 27.04
N PHE A 56 4.13 23.73 26.64
CA PHE A 56 3.74 23.82 25.25
C PHE A 56 4.58 24.85 24.46
N ALA A 57 4.81 26.03 25.03
CA ALA A 57 5.68 27.04 24.42
C ALA A 57 7.15 26.57 24.31
N THR A 58 7.65 25.83 25.32
CA THR A 58 9.00 25.23 25.25
C THR A 58 9.09 24.13 24.20
N ASP A 59 8.05 23.34 23.98
CA ASP A 59 7.99 22.33 22.92
C ASP A 59 8.03 23.01 21.54
N ILE A 60 7.22 24.05 21.32
CA ILE A 60 7.23 24.83 20.07
C ILE A 60 8.64 25.41 19.83
N PHE A 61 9.24 26.03 20.83
CA PHE A 61 10.59 26.60 20.71
C PHE A 61 11.64 25.51 20.39
N TYR A 62 11.54 24.36 21.04
CA TYR A 62 12.41 23.21 20.78
C TYR A 62 12.25 22.69 19.35
N ARG A 63 11.02 22.56 18.85
CA ARG A 63 10.73 22.16 17.46
C ARG A 63 11.28 23.15 16.43
N ILE A 64 11.08 24.45 16.66
CA ILE A 64 11.62 25.50 15.79
C ILE A 64 13.15 25.44 15.77
N ALA A 65 13.78 25.32 16.95
CA ALA A 65 15.24 25.24 17.05
C ALA A 65 15.82 24.01 16.34
N ILE A 66 15.16 22.84 16.44
CA ILE A 66 15.57 21.64 15.69
C ILE A 66 15.37 21.84 14.19
N SER A 67 14.22 22.37 13.77
CA SER A 67 13.94 22.63 12.36
C SER A 67 14.96 23.57 11.72
N SER A 68 15.54 24.49 12.50
CA SER A 68 16.64 25.37 12.04
C SER A 68 18.00 24.68 12.01
N ILE A 69 18.21 23.63 12.81
CA ILE A 69 19.44 22.84 12.82
C ILE A 69 19.40 21.79 11.69
N SER A 70 18.25 21.16 11.46
CA SER A 70 18.06 20.14 10.42
C SER A 70 18.31 20.69 9.03
N SER A 71 17.84 21.91 8.74
CA SER A 71 18.10 22.63 7.49
C SER A 71 19.59 22.95 7.27
N PHE A 72 20.40 22.99 8.34
CA PHE A 72 21.84 23.26 8.26
C PHE A 72 22.70 22.00 8.12
N VAL A 73 22.29 20.87 8.73
CA VAL A 73 23.12 19.64 8.80
C VAL A 73 22.76 18.62 7.72
N GLY A 74 21.56 18.69 7.11
CA GLY A 74 21.20 17.89 5.94
C GLY A 74 21.18 16.37 6.19
N VAL A 75 20.56 15.90 7.27
CA VAL A 75 20.48 14.45 7.56
C VAL A 75 19.19 14.04 8.27
N GLY A 76 18.19 13.60 7.50
CA GLY A 76 16.88 13.17 8.04
C GLY A 76 16.92 12.00 9.02
N LEU A 77 17.91 11.10 8.93
CA LEU A 77 17.95 9.90 9.80
C LEU A 77 18.25 10.23 11.28
N LEU A 78 19.06 11.25 11.55
CA LEU A 78 19.37 11.69 12.93
C LEU A 78 18.18 12.43 13.56
N ASP A 79 17.46 13.22 12.76
CA ASP A 79 16.24 13.92 13.16
C ASP A 79 15.15 12.93 13.59
N THR A 80 14.90 11.90 12.78
CA THR A 80 13.86 10.89 13.06
C THR A 80 14.24 9.97 14.24
N LEU A 81 15.52 9.61 14.40
CA LEU A 81 15.94 8.62 15.41
C LEU A 81 16.29 9.20 16.78
N LEU A 82 16.70 10.47 16.87
CA LEU A 82 17.19 11.07 18.13
C LEU A 82 16.40 12.33 18.55
N PHE A 83 16.22 13.30 17.66
CA PHE A 83 15.64 14.60 18.02
C PHE A 83 14.11 14.56 18.17
N GLU A 84 13.40 13.88 17.26
CA GLU A 84 11.95 13.66 17.38
C GLU A 84 11.59 12.92 18.69
N PRO A 85 12.25 11.81 19.06
CA PRO A 85 12.02 11.14 20.35
C PRO A 85 12.27 12.01 21.59
N LEU A 86 13.22 12.94 21.52
CA LEU A 86 13.50 13.89 22.61
C LEU A 86 12.37 14.92 22.76
N SER A 87 11.74 15.37 21.67
CA SER A 87 10.55 16.24 21.73
C SER A 87 9.39 15.56 22.47
N TYR A 88 9.24 14.24 22.30
CA TYR A 88 8.22 13.46 23.00
C TYR A 88 8.41 13.42 24.52
N PHE A 89 9.59 13.76 25.05
CA PHE A 89 9.80 13.89 26.49
C PHE A 89 9.00 15.06 27.09
N VAL A 90 8.89 16.18 26.37
CA VAL A 90 8.09 17.34 26.81
C VAL A 90 6.60 16.99 26.80
N ILE A 91 6.15 16.32 25.74
CA ILE A 91 4.77 15.81 25.62
C ILE A 91 4.46 14.79 26.73
N LEU A 92 5.41 13.88 27.05
CA LEU A 92 5.27 12.94 28.14
C LEU A 92 5.10 13.66 29.49
N LEU A 93 5.87 14.73 29.73
CA LEU A 93 5.75 15.54 30.93
C LEU A 93 4.39 16.23 31.02
N GLU A 94 3.89 16.76 29.90
CA GLU A 94 2.53 17.31 29.80
C GLU A 94 1.46 16.27 30.11
N LEU A 95 1.58 15.06 29.55
CA LEU A 95 0.64 13.97 29.85
C LEU A 95 0.68 13.56 31.32
N VAL A 96 1.86 13.49 31.93
CA VAL A 96 2.00 13.18 33.36
C VAL A 96 1.32 14.27 34.19
N LEU A 97 1.49 15.55 33.84
CA LEU A 97 0.82 16.66 34.51
C LEU A 97 -0.70 16.63 34.30
N PHE A 98 -1.16 16.38 33.08
CA PHE A 98 -2.58 16.22 32.74
C PHE A 98 -3.20 15.06 33.52
N TYR A 99 -2.52 13.93 33.59
CA TYR A 99 -2.96 12.76 34.34
C TYR A 99 -2.96 13.02 35.86
N SER A 100 -1.96 13.74 36.37
CA SER A 100 -1.92 14.19 37.78
C SER A 100 -3.10 15.09 38.11
N PHE A 101 -3.40 16.06 37.23
CA PHE A 101 -4.51 16.98 37.39
C PHE A 101 -5.86 16.25 37.31
N THR A 102 -5.99 15.31 36.38
CA THR A 102 -7.19 14.45 36.25
C THR A 102 -7.42 13.63 37.52
N SER A 103 -6.36 13.06 38.11
CA SER A 103 -6.42 12.33 39.38
C SER A 103 -7.00 13.18 40.52
N VAL A 104 -6.49 14.40 40.69
CA VAL A 104 -7.00 15.33 41.71
C VAL A 104 -8.43 15.77 41.39
N THR A 105 -8.80 15.90 40.11
CA THR A 105 -10.17 16.23 39.69
C THR A 105 -11.16 15.10 40.01
N VAL A 106 -10.78 13.84 39.79
CA VAL A 106 -11.59 12.67 40.18
C VAL A 106 -11.79 12.64 41.70
N ARG A 107 -10.71 12.80 42.46
CA ARG A 107 -10.76 12.87 43.94
C ARG A 107 -11.58 14.07 44.43
N ARG A 108 -11.61 15.16 43.68
CA ARG A 108 -12.45 16.33 43.97
C ARG A 108 -13.93 16.03 43.75
N LEU A 109 -14.29 15.31 42.69
CA LEU A 109 -15.67 14.84 42.47
C LEU A 109 -16.11 13.84 43.54
N HIS A 110 -15.20 12.96 43.96
CA HIS A 110 -15.42 12.01 45.06
C HIS A 110 -15.71 12.74 46.38
N ASP A 111 -15.08 13.90 46.62
CA ASP A 111 -15.35 14.72 47.80
C ASP A 111 -16.80 15.24 47.84
N SER A 112 -17.41 15.45 46.67
CA SER A 112 -18.82 15.85 46.49
C SER A 112 -19.79 14.65 46.33
N GLY A 113 -19.35 13.42 46.64
CA GLY A 113 -20.18 12.21 46.54
C GLY A 113 -20.40 11.68 45.11
N ARG A 114 -19.80 12.30 44.09
CA ARG A 114 -19.98 11.97 42.67
C ARG A 114 -18.89 11.03 42.16
N THR A 115 -19.16 10.29 41.09
CA THR A 115 -18.18 9.41 40.43
C THR A 115 -17.25 10.18 39.50
N GLY A 116 -16.00 9.72 39.33
CA GLY A 116 -15.07 10.29 38.34
C GLY A 116 -15.58 10.30 36.89
N TRP A 117 -16.56 9.46 36.53
CA TRP A 117 -17.19 9.42 35.21
C TRP A 117 -17.81 10.76 34.74
N TRP A 118 -18.11 11.68 35.66
CA TRP A 118 -18.54 13.04 35.28
C TRP A 118 -17.47 13.82 34.50
N LEU A 119 -16.20 13.42 34.57
CA LEU A 119 -15.18 14.01 33.69
C LEU A 119 -15.42 13.70 32.21
N ILE A 120 -16.07 12.59 31.85
CA ILE A 120 -16.35 12.25 30.44
C ILE A 120 -17.38 13.18 29.81
N THR A 121 -18.11 13.97 30.60
CA THR A 121 -19.03 14.97 30.04
C THR A 121 -18.32 16.23 29.54
N THR A 122 -17.00 16.35 29.73
CA THR A 122 -16.18 17.50 29.28
C THR A 122 -16.17 17.78 27.77
N PRO A 123 -16.30 16.81 26.85
CA PRO A 123 -16.40 17.10 25.42
C PRO A 123 -17.77 17.65 25.00
N ILE A 124 -18.78 17.63 25.87
CA ILE A 124 -20.16 18.00 25.55
C ILE A 124 -20.39 19.47 25.96
N PRO A 125 -20.49 20.43 25.01
CA PRO A 125 -20.46 21.87 25.30
C PRO A 125 -21.54 22.32 26.30
N LEU A 126 -22.74 21.75 26.24
CA LEU A 126 -23.85 22.09 27.13
C LEU A 126 -23.69 21.50 28.56
N LEU A 127 -23.01 20.36 28.71
CA LEU A 127 -22.76 19.74 30.02
C LEU A 127 -21.50 20.30 30.70
N ASN A 128 -20.68 21.07 29.98
CA ASN A 128 -19.51 21.75 30.52
C ASN A 128 -19.83 22.82 31.58
N PHE A 129 -21.09 23.23 31.73
CA PHE A 129 -21.50 24.10 32.85
C PHE A 129 -21.76 23.32 34.14
N VAL A 130 -22.07 22.02 34.05
CA VAL A 130 -22.42 21.18 35.20
C VAL A 130 -21.19 20.76 36.00
N LEU A 131 -20.10 20.45 35.32
CA LEU A 131 -18.87 19.98 35.96
C LEU A 131 -18.18 21.05 36.82
N PRO A 132 -17.96 22.31 36.37
CA PRO A 132 -17.42 23.37 37.20
C PRO A 132 -18.28 23.64 38.43
N PHE A 133 -19.61 23.60 38.28
CA PHE A 133 -20.54 23.71 39.41
C PHE A 133 -20.27 22.64 40.47
N PHE A 134 -20.02 21.39 40.07
CA PHE A 134 -19.68 20.30 40.99
C PHE A 134 -18.33 20.45 41.68
N LEU A 135 -17.34 21.01 40.99
CA LEU A 135 -15.99 21.21 41.51
C LEU A 135 -15.95 22.36 42.55
N ILE A 136 -16.82 23.37 42.39
CA ILE A 136 -16.95 24.51 43.32
C ILE A 136 -17.69 24.12 44.60
N GLN A 137 -18.66 23.20 44.58
CA GLN A 137 -19.52 22.84 45.73
C GLN A 137 -18.77 22.42 47.01
N GLU A 138 -19.42 22.50 48.18
CA GLU A 138 -18.84 21.90 49.40
C GLU A 138 -18.92 20.40 49.27
N GLY A 139 -17.83 19.72 49.62
CA GLY A 139 -17.84 18.27 49.72
C GLY A 139 -18.44 17.84 51.05
N GLU A 140 -18.78 16.56 51.13
CA GLU A 140 -19.54 15.99 52.24
C GLU A 140 -18.74 16.07 53.56
N SER A 141 -19.39 16.44 54.66
CA SER A 141 -18.69 16.64 55.95
C SER A 141 -18.33 15.34 56.66
N ASN A 142 -18.95 14.22 56.28
CA ASN A 142 -18.73 12.91 56.89
C ASN A 142 -18.01 11.96 55.91
N LYS A 143 -17.54 10.83 56.40
CA LYS A 143 -17.07 9.71 55.57
C LYS A 143 -18.12 9.31 54.52
N ASN A 144 -17.69 9.16 53.28
CA ASN A 144 -18.55 8.72 52.17
C ASN A 144 -18.01 7.44 51.50
N ARG A 145 -18.69 6.96 50.45
CA ARG A 145 -18.30 5.72 49.75
C ARG A 145 -16.89 5.72 49.15
N PHE A 146 -16.28 6.90 49.00
CA PHE A 146 -14.95 7.08 48.41
C PHE A 146 -13.85 7.28 49.47
N GLY A 147 -14.19 7.42 50.75
CA GLY A 147 -13.21 7.50 51.84
C GLY A 147 -13.57 8.48 52.96
N SER A 148 -12.66 8.58 53.93
CA SER A 148 -12.70 9.57 55.01
C SER A 148 -12.55 11.00 54.47
N VAL A 149 -12.94 11.98 55.29
CA VAL A 149 -12.82 13.42 54.95
C VAL A 149 -11.34 13.73 54.60
N PRO A 150 -11.06 14.49 53.51
CA PRO A 150 -9.69 14.76 53.09
C PRO A 150 -8.92 15.60 54.11
N ASP A 151 -7.68 15.21 54.40
CA ASP A 151 -6.76 16.00 55.23
C ASP A 151 -6.02 17.08 54.41
N ASN A 152 -5.64 18.19 55.07
CA ASN A 152 -4.72 19.20 54.52
C ASN A 152 -3.34 19.11 55.19
N LEU A 153 -2.93 17.92 55.62
CA LEU A 153 -1.63 17.73 56.27
C LEU A 153 -0.49 18.01 55.27
N PRO A 154 0.58 18.71 55.70
CA PRO A 154 1.77 18.93 54.88
C PRO A 154 2.51 17.63 54.62
N ILE A 155 3.20 17.54 53.47
CA ILE A 155 4.12 16.45 53.17
C ILE A 155 5.51 16.83 53.67
N ASP A 156 6.04 16.02 54.59
CA ASP A 156 7.35 16.27 55.24
C ASP A 156 8.53 16.34 54.26
N ALA A 157 8.41 15.71 53.08
CA ALA A 157 9.42 15.77 52.02
C ALA A 157 9.36 17.11 51.24
N SER A 158 10.53 17.66 50.93
CA SER A 158 10.66 18.81 50.03
C SER A 158 10.32 18.45 48.58
N LEU A 159 9.97 19.45 47.76
CA LEU A 159 9.71 19.25 46.32
C LEU A 159 10.91 18.64 45.60
N LEU A 160 12.13 19.09 45.94
CA LEU A 160 13.36 18.54 45.38
C LEU A 160 13.56 17.08 45.79
N GLU A 161 13.31 16.70 47.04
CA GLU A 161 13.40 15.29 47.47
C GLU A 161 12.38 14.40 46.76
N ILE A 162 11.16 14.89 46.56
CA ILE A 162 10.12 14.17 45.79
C ILE A 162 10.59 13.96 44.34
N LEU A 163 11.15 14.99 43.71
CA LEU A 163 11.67 14.91 42.34
C LEU A 163 12.93 14.04 42.23
N TYR A 164 13.86 14.11 43.19
CA TYR A 164 15.06 13.27 43.25
C TYR A 164 14.75 11.80 43.59
N ALA A 165 13.65 11.53 44.30
CA ALA A 165 13.19 10.17 44.56
C ALA A 165 12.59 9.48 43.32
N ILE A 166 12.23 10.22 42.26
CA ILE A 166 11.71 9.64 41.01
C ILE A 166 12.79 8.78 40.32
N PRO A 167 14.01 9.30 40.03
CA PRO A 167 15.12 8.49 39.54
C PRO A 167 15.40 7.27 40.42
N ASP A 168 15.37 7.41 41.74
CA ASP A 168 15.61 6.30 42.66
C ASP A 168 14.50 5.24 42.56
N ASN A 169 13.23 5.63 42.53
CA ASN A 169 12.09 4.73 42.35
C ASN A 169 12.14 4.02 40.98
N ILE A 170 12.51 4.73 39.92
CA ILE A 170 12.73 4.15 38.59
C ILE A 170 13.91 3.18 38.63
N SER A 171 15.03 3.55 39.27
CA SER A 171 16.20 2.68 39.41
C SER A 171 15.87 1.41 40.20
N MET A 172 15.04 1.51 41.24
CA MET A 172 14.55 0.39 42.02
C MET A 172 13.63 -0.50 41.19
N ALA A 173 12.72 0.08 40.40
CA ALA A 173 11.86 -0.65 39.47
C ALA A 173 12.68 -1.36 38.37
N ILE A 174 13.69 -0.70 37.80
CA ILE A 174 14.63 -1.28 36.82
C ILE A 174 15.41 -2.43 37.45
N ARG A 175 15.95 -2.26 38.66
CA ARG A 175 16.67 -3.31 39.39
C ARG A 175 15.74 -4.48 39.75
N SER A 176 14.50 -4.21 40.14
CA SER A 176 13.46 -5.22 40.38
C SER A 176 13.16 -5.99 39.09
N ALA A 177 12.96 -5.28 37.99
CA ALA A 177 12.69 -5.86 36.67
C ALA A 177 13.87 -6.74 36.20
N TRP A 178 15.10 -6.27 36.39
CA TRP A 178 16.30 -7.02 36.01
C TRP A 178 16.50 -8.29 36.84
N LYS A 179 16.28 -8.22 38.15
CA LYS A 179 16.30 -9.41 39.03
C LYS A 179 15.20 -10.40 38.63
N GLY A 180 14.02 -9.87 38.28
CA GLY A 180 12.88 -10.61 37.76
C GLY A 180 12.86 -10.74 36.24
N ARG A 181 13.99 -10.93 35.56
CA ARG A 181 14.03 -10.91 34.09
C ARG A 181 13.06 -11.90 33.43
N GLU A 182 12.86 -13.10 34.01
CA GLU A 182 11.98 -14.12 33.43
C GLU A 182 10.49 -13.72 33.45
N ARG A 183 10.06 -13.00 34.50
CA ARG A 183 8.68 -12.50 34.64
C ARG A 183 8.40 -11.25 33.81
N VAL A 184 9.43 -10.42 33.63
CA VAL A 184 9.33 -9.16 32.90
C VAL A 184 9.42 -9.35 31.38
N LEU A 185 10.17 -10.35 30.92
CA LEU A 185 10.43 -10.57 29.50
C LEU A 185 9.16 -10.83 28.69
N ALA A 186 8.13 -11.44 29.29
CA ALA A 186 6.86 -11.68 28.60
C ALA A 186 6.05 -10.39 28.37
N VAL A 187 6.03 -9.49 29.35
CA VAL A 187 5.38 -8.16 29.21
C VAL A 187 6.17 -7.31 28.23
N PHE A 188 7.51 -7.31 28.36
CA PHE A 188 8.40 -6.63 27.42
C PHE A 188 8.15 -7.09 25.98
N ALA A 189 8.16 -8.40 25.72
CA ALA A 189 7.95 -8.96 24.39
C ALA A 189 6.59 -8.57 23.81
N GLY A 190 5.52 -8.56 24.62
CA GLY A 190 4.19 -8.13 24.18
C GLY A 190 4.14 -6.65 23.78
N VAL A 191 4.69 -5.75 24.60
CA VAL A 191 4.72 -4.31 24.28
C VAL A 191 5.67 -4.01 23.11
N PHE A 192 6.84 -4.63 23.10
CA PHE A 192 7.81 -4.53 22.02
C PHE A 192 7.21 -4.92 20.68
N LEU A 193 6.55 -6.08 20.61
CA LEU A 193 5.94 -6.58 19.37
C LEU A 193 4.76 -5.69 18.95
N ALA A 194 3.90 -5.28 19.90
CA ALA A 194 2.80 -4.37 19.59
C ALA A 194 3.30 -3.02 19.05
N SER A 195 4.34 -2.44 19.66
CA SER A 195 4.92 -1.19 19.20
C SER A 195 5.61 -1.35 17.85
N LEU A 196 6.41 -2.41 17.68
CA LEU A 196 7.08 -2.70 16.41
C LEU A 196 6.07 -2.77 15.27
N VAL A 197 5.04 -3.60 15.41
CA VAL A 197 4.04 -3.82 14.35
C VAL A 197 3.26 -2.55 14.04
N ILE A 198 2.68 -1.90 15.05
CA ILE A 198 1.83 -0.73 14.83
C ILE A 198 2.65 0.42 14.23
N THR A 199 3.86 0.66 14.73
CA THR A 199 4.74 1.70 14.20
C THR A 199 5.17 1.39 12.77
N THR A 200 5.60 0.15 12.46
CA THR A 200 6.04 -0.18 11.10
C THR A 200 4.90 -0.02 10.11
N VAL A 201 3.68 -0.43 10.44
CA VAL A 201 2.52 -0.31 9.53
C VAL A 201 2.17 1.14 9.23
N LEU A 202 2.08 1.98 10.27
CA LEU A 202 1.75 3.39 10.08
C LEU A 202 2.87 4.15 9.35
N ALA A 203 4.13 3.84 9.66
CA ALA A 203 5.27 4.48 9.00
C ALA A 203 5.45 3.97 7.56
N TYR A 204 5.15 2.70 7.30
CA TYR A 204 5.15 2.11 5.96
C TYR A 204 4.09 2.75 5.07
N SER A 205 2.85 2.87 5.55
CA SER A 205 1.79 3.58 4.82
C SER A 205 2.19 5.03 4.52
N ALA A 206 2.77 5.75 5.49
CA ALA A 206 3.26 7.11 5.28
C ALA A 206 4.41 7.18 4.25
N GLY A 207 5.33 6.22 4.29
CA GLY A 207 6.42 6.11 3.32
C GLY A 207 5.96 5.73 1.91
N LEU A 208 5.02 4.79 1.79
CA LEU A 208 4.43 4.38 0.51
C LEU A 208 3.72 5.58 -0.15
N SER A 209 3.04 6.39 0.67
CA SER A 209 2.42 7.65 0.23
C SER A 209 3.44 8.61 -0.38
N GLY A 210 4.60 8.77 0.25
CA GLY A 210 5.68 9.61 -0.26
C GLY A 210 6.33 9.05 -1.53
N ALA A 211 6.54 7.74 -1.59
CA ALA A 211 7.12 7.07 -2.76
C ALA A 211 6.19 7.17 -3.97
N PHE A 212 4.89 6.95 -3.75
CA PHE A 212 3.89 7.03 -4.80
C PHE A 212 3.69 8.46 -5.31
N LEU A 213 3.76 9.48 -4.44
CA LEU A 213 3.80 10.88 -4.87
C LEU A 213 5.00 11.14 -5.79
N GLN A 214 6.20 10.70 -5.41
CA GLN A 214 7.39 10.87 -6.25
C GLN A 214 7.30 10.13 -7.59
N PHE A 215 6.75 8.91 -7.58
CA PHE A 215 6.49 8.14 -8.78
C PHE A 215 5.47 8.83 -9.70
N SER A 216 4.33 9.27 -9.15
CA SER A 216 3.28 9.95 -9.93
C SER A 216 3.77 11.27 -10.53
N LEU A 217 4.68 11.97 -9.85
CA LEU A 217 5.28 13.19 -10.40
C LEU A 217 6.17 12.89 -11.61
N GLN A 218 6.85 11.73 -11.69
CA GLN A 218 7.70 11.43 -12.84
C GLN A 218 6.96 11.42 -14.18
N GLU A 219 5.68 11.07 -14.19
CA GLU A 219 4.86 11.07 -15.42
C GLU A 219 4.34 12.46 -15.82
N GLU A 220 4.38 13.42 -14.90
CA GLU A 220 3.92 14.80 -15.13
C GLU A 220 5.04 15.65 -15.76
N ILE A 221 4.72 16.24 -16.91
CA ILE A 221 5.64 17.08 -17.68
C ILE A 221 5.74 18.47 -17.03
N PHE A 222 4.60 19.09 -16.74
CA PHE A 222 4.50 20.40 -16.10
C PHE A 222 4.08 20.22 -14.64
N ASP A 223 4.76 20.90 -13.72
CA ASP A 223 4.41 20.90 -12.30
C ASP A 223 3.38 22.00 -11.97
N GLY A 224 3.41 23.09 -12.72
CA GLY A 224 2.49 24.22 -12.56
C GLY A 224 2.20 24.93 -13.88
N LYS A 225 1.12 25.71 -13.87
CA LYS A 225 0.68 26.56 -14.98
C LYS A 225 0.51 27.99 -14.46
N VAL A 226 1.08 28.98 -15.14
CA VAL A 226 0.88 30.40 -14.82
C VAL A 226 0.02 31.03 -15.92
N ASP A 227 -1.13 31.55 -15.52
CA ASP A 227 -2.05 32.31 -16.36
C ASP A 227 -2.02 33.79 -15.98
N PHE A 228 -2.59 34.65 -16.82
CA PHE A 228 -2.97 36.00 -16.39
C PHE A 228 -4.09 35.95 -15.36
N ALA A 229 -4.03 36.84 -14.37
CA ALA A 229 -5.01 36.90 -13.28
C ALA A 229 -6.44 37.26 -13.71
N ASP A 230 -6.60 38.09 -14.76
CA ASP A 230 -7.90 38.57 -15.25
C ASP A 230 -8.26 38.01 -16.63
N ASP A 231 -9.56 37.84 -16.90
CA ASP A 231 -10.13 37.54 -18.23
C ASP A 231 -9.90 38.67 -19.24
N PRO A 232 -9.75 38.36 -20.54
CA PRO A 232 -9.59 39.38 -21.57
C PRO A 232 -10.84 40.29 -21.66
N GLY A 233 -10.67 41.61 -21.50
CA GLY A 233 -11.78 42.56 -21.51
C GLY A 233 -11.35 44.04 -21.54
N GLN A 234 -12.31 44.97 -21.66
CA GLN A 234 -12.01 46.41 -21.69
C GLN A 234 -11.51 46.96 -20.34
N ASP A 235 -11.80 46.26 -19.25
CA ASP A 235 -11.44 46.62 -17.87
C ASP A 235 -10.35 45.70 -17.27
N SER A 236 -9.65 44.89 -18.08
CA SER A 236 -8.64 43.95 -17.57
C SER A 236 -7.34 44.68 -17.21
N GLU A 237 -6.88 44.55 -15.96
CA GLU A 237 -5.61 45.12 -15.49
C GLU A 237 -4.49 44.05 -15.50
N GLY A 238 -3.23 44.46 -15.67
CA GLY A 238 -2.07 43.55 -15.55
C GLY A 238 -1.94 42.47 -16.65
N ARG A 239 -2.44 42.70 -17.86
CA ARG A 239 -2.30 41.79 -19.02
C ARG A 239 -1.36 42.36 -20.09
N THR A 240 -0.71 41.47 -20.85
CA THR A 240 0.06 41.82 -22.05
C THR A 240 -0.36 40.98 -23.25
N ASN A 241 -0.24 41.54 -24.45
CA ASN A 241 -0.36 40.80 -25.70
C ASN A 241 0.99 40.57 -26.40
N ASP A 242 2.09 41.05 -25.80
CA ASP A 242 3.44 40.81 -26.28
C ASP A 242 3.97 39.49 -25.71
N SER A 243 4.12 38.49 -26.58
CA SER A 243 4.65 37.17 -26.18
C SER A 243 6.08 37.25 -25.64
N SER A 244 6.89 38.22 -26.09
CA SER A 244 8.27 38.38 -25.61
C SER A 244 8.33 38.96 -24.20
N LEU A 245 7.38 39.84 -23.84
CA LEU A 245 7.23 40.34 -22.48
C LEU A 245 6.79 39.21 -21.54
N TRP A 246 5.90 38.33 -22.01
CA TRP A 246 5.46 37.16 -21.25
C TRP A 246 6.57 36.11 -21.04
N GLU A 247 7.44 35.88 -22.03
CA GLU A 247 8.68 35.09 -21.87
C GLU A 247 9.69 35.76 -20.91
N THR A 248 9.66 37.09 -20.78
CA THR A 248 10.48 37.80 -19.78
C THR A 248 9.97 37.55 -18.36
N ALA A 249 8.66 37.52 -18.14
CA ALA A 249 8.06 37.15 -16.85
C ALA A 249 8.49 35.73 -16.42
N CYS A 250 8.57 34.81 -17.38
CA CYS A 250 9.11 33.46 -17.18
C CYS A 250 10.58 33.46 -16.73
N SER A 251 11.41 34.34 -17.29
CA SER A 251 12.81 34.52 -16.87
C SER A 251 12.96 35.14 -15.46
N GLU A 252 11.95 35.90 -15.01
CA GLU A 252 11.88 36.41 -13.63
C GLU A 252 11.45 35.30 -12.65
N LEU A 253 10.52 34.43 -13.04
CA LEU A 253 10.09 33.27 -12.26
C LEU A 253 11.24 32.29 -11.97
N ILE A 254 12.08 31.99 -12.96
CA ILE A 254 13.26 31.10 -12.79
C ILE A 254 14.30 31.64 -11.80
N GLN A 255 14.22 32.92 -11.39
CA GLN A 255 15.10 33.46 -10.33
C GLN A 255 14.70 33.02 -8.92
N MET A 256 13.50 32.44 -8.75
CA MET A 256 13.09 31.82 -7.50
C MET A 256 13.79 30.46 -7.37
N ASP A 257 14.35 30.17 -6.20
CA ASP A 257 15.09 28.92 -5.96
C ASP A 257 14.18 27.69 -6.14
N GLU A 258 12.87 27.85 -5.97
CA GLU A 258 11.84 26.81 -6.07
C GLU A 258 11.49 26.42 -7.52
N ILE A 259 11.77 27.27 -8.51
CA ILE A 259 11.42 27.03 -9.92
C ILE A 259 12.66 26.56 -10.67
N SER A 260 12.62 25.34 -11.22
CA SER A 260 13.74 24.77 -11.98
C SER A 260 13.76 25.26 -13.41
N ASP A 261 12.59 25.42 -14.03
CA ASP A 261 12.47 25.76 -15.45
C ASP A 261 11.10 26.36 -15.76
N CYS A 262 11.01 27.12 -16.85
CA CYS A 262 9.77 27.75 -17.29
C CYS A 262 9.79 27.99 -18.80
N GLY A 263 8.65 27.82 -19.46
CA GLY A 263 8.51 28.21 -20.86
C GLY A 263 7.09 28.58 -21.28
N LEU A 264 6.99 29.41 -22.32
CA LEU A 264 5.73 29.82 -22.94
C LEU A 264 5.12 28.67 -23.76
N VAL A 265 3.83 28.44 -23.57
CA VAL A 265 3.05 27.47 -24.34
C VAL A 265 1.82 28.15 -24.93
N PHE A 266 1.65 28.07 -26.24
CA PHE A 266 0.37 28.37 -26.90
C PHE A 266 -0.41 27.08 -27.09
N GLY A 267 -1.60 27.03 -26.52
CA GLY A 267 -2.35 25.77 -26.41
C GLY A 267 -3.15 25.70 -25.15
N ARG A 268 -3.65 26.85 -24.65
CA ARG A 268 -4.28 26.95 -23.33
C ARG A 268 -5.41 25.94 -23.16
N GLN A 269 -5.39 25.26 -22.03
CA GLN A 269 -6.39 24.29 -21.60
C GLN A 269 -6.85 24.69 -20.20
N GLY A 270 -8.09 24.39 -19.87
CA GLY A 270 -8.81 25.06 -18.80
C GLY A 270 -8.31 24.93 -17.37
N VAL A 271 -9.13 25.48 -16.47
CA VAL A 271 -8.89 25.85 -15.05
C VAL A 271 -8.28 27.26 -14.90
N ARG A 272 -9.15 28.28 -14.89
CA ARG A 272 -9.02 29.51 -14.07
C ARG A 272 -10.08 29.41 -12.97
N VAL A 273 -9.82 28.63 -11.92
CA VAL A 273 -10.85 28.38 -10.90
C VAL A 273 -10.24 28.25 -9.52
N ASN A 274 -10.97 28.79 -8.54
CA ASN A 274 -10.75 28.57 -7.12
C ASN A 274 -11.24 27.16 -6.65
N GLY A 275 -11.47 26.19 -7.56
CA GLY A 275 -11.91 24.81 -7.24
C GLY A 275 -12.31 23.93 -8.44
N PHE A 276 -12.49 22.61 -8.22
CA PHE A 276 -12.64 21.56 -9.25
C PHE A 276 -13.97 21.56 -10.06
N PHE A 277 -14.98 22.34 -9.68
CA PHE A 277 -16.34 22.30 -10.28
C PHE A 277 -16.94 23.71 -10.52
N ASP A 278 -16.15 24.64 -11.05
CA ASP A 278 -16.59 26.00 -11.39
C ASP A 278 -16.61 26.21 -12.92
N ASP A 279 -17.54 27.03 -13.41
CA ASP A 279 -17.82 27.26 -14.85
C ASP A 279 -16.60 27.86 -15.57
N GLY A 280 -15.70 28.54 -14.82
CA GLY A 280 -14.42 29.06 -15.29
C GLY A 280 -13.42 27.99 -15.77
N ALA A 281 -13.66 26.72 -15.48
CA ALA A 281 -12.84 25.60 -15.97
C ALA A 281 -13.14 25.23 -17.44
N ILE A 282 -14.33 25.58 -17.94
CA ILE A 282 -14.90 25.05 -19.19
C ILE A 282 -14.78 26.06 -20.35
N ILE A 283 -14.73 27.35 -20.03
CA ILE A 283 -14.61 28.48 -20.97
C ILE A 283 -13.31 28.41 -21.81
N PRO A 284 -12.11 28.32 -21.22
CA PRO A 284 -10.86 28.18 -21.97
C PRO A 284 -10.80 26.84 -22.71
N GLN A 285 -10.70 26.91 -24.04
CA GLN A 285 -10.66 25.75 -24.94
C GLN A 285 -9.26 25.55 -25.55
N PRO A 286 -8.81 24.29 -25.71
CA PRO A 286 -7.52 23.98 -26.32
C PRO A 286 -7.46 24.42 -27.79
N LEU A 287 -6.23 24.55 -28.28
CA LEU A 287 -5.97 24.52 -29.71
C LEU A 287 -6.15 23.07 -30.20
N ASN A 288 -6.95 22.88 -31.25
CA ASN A 288 -7.26 21.55 -31.78
C ASN A 288 -6.72 21.40 -33.20
N ALA A 289 -6.11 20.26 -33.49
CA ALA A 289 -5.76 19.89 -34.85
C ALA A 289 -7.03 19.60 -35.66
N VAL A 290 -7.11 20.15 -36.86
CA VAL A 290 -8.28 20.03 -37.76
C VAL A 290 -7.92 19.19 -38.99
N GLY A 291 -6.67 19.27 -39.44
CA GLY A 291 -6.20 18.58 -40.62
C GLY A 291 -4.72 18.81 -40.88
N ALA A 292 -4.11 17.90 -41.60
CA ALA A 292 -2.75 18.04 -42.11
C ALA A 292 -2.70 17.62 -43.58
N THR A 293 -1.79 18.20 -44.34
CA THR A 293 -1.53 17.82 -45.74
C THR A 293 -0.05 17.58 -45.93
N SER A 294 0.29 16.49 -46.63
CA SER A 294 1.64 16.23 -47.08
C SER A 294 1.63 15.36 -48.34
N SER A 295 2.73 15.41 -49.09
CA SER A 295 3.05 14.46 -50.16
C SER A 295 3.51 13.10 -49.65
N VAL A 296 3.80 12.97 -48.34
CA VAL A 296 4.20 11.74 -47.66
C VAL A 296 3.18 11.38 -46.57
N GLY A 297 2.81 10.10 -46.50
CA GLY A 297 1.79 9.58 -45.59
C GLY A 297 0.33 9.74 -46.05
N ASP A 298 -0.58 8.96 -45.45
CA ASP A 298 -2.03 9.02 -45.70
C ASP A 298 -2.76 9.80 -44.59
N TRP A 299 -2.68 11.12 -44.67
CA TRP A 299 -3.32 12.03 -43.72
C TRP A 299 -4.86 12.04 -43.79
N ASN A 300 -5.46 11.44 -44.82
CA ASN A 300 -6.92 11.29 -44.89
C ASN A 300 -7.42 10.17 -43.98
N ASN A 301 -6.54 9.23 -43.61
CA ASN A 301 -6.84 8.12 -42.70
C ASN A 301 -6.68 8.50 -41.21
N VAL A 302 -6.15 9.70 -40.92
CA VAL A 302 -5.99 10.20 -39.55
C VAL A 302 -7.31 10.79 -39.06
N SER A 303 -7.82 10.26 -37.95
CA SER A 303 -8.92 10.88 -37.21
C SER A 303 -8.38 11.93 -36.26
N TRP A 304 -8.96 13.13 -36.31
CA TRP A 304 -8.70 14.21 -35.36
C TRP A 304 -9.65 14.20 -34.17
N GLU A 305 -10.70 13.38 -34.22
CA GLU A 305 -11.50 13.03 -33.06
C GLU A 305 -10.68 12.13 -32.12
N TYR A 306 -10.78 12.41 -30.83
CA TYR A 306 -10.07 11.75 -29.74
C TYR A 306 -11.00 11.56 -28.53
N PRO A 307 -12.01 10.67 -28.65
CA PRO A 307 -13.01 10.44 -27.61
C PRO A 307 -12.40 9.95 -26.29
N GLU A 308 -11.21 9.35 -26.31
CA GLU A 308 -10.48 8.92 -25.11
C GLU A 308 -10.16 10.10 -24.18
N ALA A 309 -9.87 11.29 -24.73
CA ALA A 309 -9.69 12.52 -23.94
C ALA A 309 -10.97 12.95 -23.22
N TYR A 310 -12.11 12.61 -23.78
CA TYR A 310 -13.41 12.91 -23.20
C TYR A 310 -13.85 11.82 -22.20
N GLU A 311 -13.56 10.54 -22.45
CA GLU A 311 -13.87 9.44 -21.52
C GLU A 311 -13.01 9.47 -20.25
N SER A 312 -11.75 9.93 -20.37
CA SER A 312 -10.77 9.89 -19.28
C SER A 312 -10.32 11.28 -18.79
N GLY A 313 -10.85 12.36 -19.37
CA GLY A 313 -10.55 13.74 -19.01
C GLY A 313 -11.82 14.54 -18.67
N PRO A 314 -11.68 15.83 -18.30
CA PRO A 314 -12.86 16.68 -18.10
C PRO A 314 -13.58 16.90 -19.45
N PRO A 315 -14.91 17.13 -19.47
CA PRO A 315 -15.74 17.22 -20.68
C PRO A 315 -15.52 18.56 -21.44
N ILE A 316 -14.27 18.93 -21.64
CA ILE A 316 -13.82 20.19 -22.23
C ILE A 316 -13.62 20.00 -23.73
N ASN A 317 -13.04 18.88 -24.16
CA ASN A 317 -12.61 18.66 -25.52
C ASN A 317 -12.55 17.17 -25.89
N ASP A 318 -13.03 16.85 -27.08
CA ASP A 318 -13.11 15.51 -27.69
C ASP A 318 -12.18 15.38 -28.91
N LYS A 319 -11.33 16.37 -29.17
CA LYS A 319 -10.44 16.42 -30.35
C LYS A 319 -8.97 16.34 -29.99
N ARG A 320 -8.12 16.05 -30.97
CA ARG A 320 -6.66 16.09 -30.79
C ARG A 320 -6.17 17.50 -30.56
N THR A 321 -5.50 17.70 -29.43
CA THR A 321 -4.94 19.01 -29.07
C THR A 321 -3.57 19.25 -29.71
N ILE A 322 -3.23 20.50 -29.93
CA ILE A 322 -1.92 20.95 -30.41
C ILE A 322 -1.34 21.99 -29.44
N ARG A 323 -0.03 21.95 -29.23
CA ARG A 323 0.72 22.90 -28.40
C ARG A 323 1.89 23.46 -29.19
N PHE A 324 2.06 24.77 -29.14
CA PHE A 324 3.25 25.44 -29.64
C PHE A 324 4.13 25.87 -28.48
N TYR A 325 5.36 25.37 -28.44
CA TYR A 325 6.32 25.62 -27.37
C TYR A 325 7.29 26.73 -27.74
N GLY A 326 7.34 27.75 -26.87
CA GLY A 326 8.34 28.82 -26.86
C GLY A 326 9.71 28.31 -26.42
N ASP A 327 10.65 29.23 -26.24
CA ASP A 327 12.07 28.88 -26.19
C ASP A 327 12.44 28.05 -24.95
N GLY A 328 11.92 28.39 -23.76
CA GLY A 328 12.26 27.73 -22.48
C GLY A 328 11.68 26.33 -22.24
N ILE A 329 11.13 25.65 -23.25
CA ILE A 329 10.64 24.25 -23.12
C ILE A 329 11.63 23.25 -23.76
N TRP A 330 12.46 23.71 -24.69
CA TRP A 330 13.25 22.81 -25.53
C TRP A 330 14.51 22.29 -24.83
N ASP A 331 15.04 23.03 -23.86
CA ASP A 331 16.18 22.68 -23.02
C ASP A 331 15.77 22.59 -21.54
N GLY A 332 16.75 22.49 -20.64
CA GLY A 332 16.51 22.45 -19.19
C GLY A 332 15.76 21.19 -18.69
N ASP A 333 15.09 21.33 -17.56
CA ASP A 333 14.33 20.25 -16.90
C ASP A 333 13.08 19.91 -17.74
N LEU A 334 12.42 20.92 -18.32
CA LEU A 334 11.25 20.69 -19.18
C LEU A 334 11.62 19.95 -20.47
N GLY A 335 12.77 20.27 -21.07
CA GLY A 335 13.29 19.56 -22.24
C GLY A 335 13.64 18.10 -21.94
N GLU A 336 14.32 17.85 -20.81
CA GLU A 336 14.66 16.48 -20.38
C GLU A 336 13.40 15.63 -20.16
N ARG A 337 12.38 16.16 -19.46
CA ARG A 337 11.10 15.46 -19.23
C ARG A 337 10.38 15.10 -20.51
N HIS A 338 10.35 15.99 -21.50
CA HIS A 338 9.75 15.70 -22.81
C HIS A 338 10.55 14.66 -23.59
N SER A 339 11.89 14.72 -23.51
CA SER A 339 12.76 13.78 -24.21
C SER A 339 12.57 12.33 -23.76
N ASN A 340 12.26 12.10 -22.47
CA ASN A 340 12.06 10.77 -21.89
C ASN A 340 10.90 9.98 -22.51
N ARG A 341 9.96 10.66 -23.19
CA ARG A 341 8.80 10.01 -23.83
C ARG A 341 8.99 9.80 -25.33
N VAL A 342 10.08 10.32 -25.91
CA VAL A 342 10.39 10.15 -27.33
C VAL A 342 10.77 8.69 -27.58
N ILE A 343 10.09 8.05 -28.54
CA ILE A 343 10.38 6.67 -28.97
C ILE A 343 11.10 6.64 -30.32
N TYR A 344 10.85 7.63 -31.19
CA TYR A 344 11.53 7.77 -32.47
C TYR A 344 12.10 9.17 -32.64
N GLY A 345 13.29 9.28 -33.20
CA GLY A 345 13.97 10.55 -33.42
C GLY A 345 14.58 11.09 -32.12
N SER A 346 14.88 12.39 -32.09
CA SER A 346 15.50 13.01 -30.92
C SER A 346 14.81 14.32 -30.58
N TRP A 347 14.53 14.54 -29.30
CA TRP A 347 14.10 15.85 -28.82
C TRP A 347 15.17 16.89 -29.17
N PRO A 348 14.82 18.06 -29.73
CA PRO A 348 15.79 19.13 -30.02
C PRO A 348 16.56 19.55 -28.76
N ASN A 349 17.87 19.80 -28.87
CA ASN A 349 18.69 20.12 -27.70
C ASN A 349 18.58 21.59 -27.26
N SER A 350 18.03 22.46 -28.11
CA SER A 350 17.79 23.87 -27.80
C SER A 350 16.66 24.45 -28.64
N ALA A 351 16.15 25.60 -28.21
CA ALA A 351 15.14 26.36 -28.94
C ALA A 351 15.60 26.75 -30.36
N GLU A 352 16.88 27.09 -30.54
CA GLU A 352 17.43 27.44 -31.86
C GLU A 352 17.43 26.25 -32.81
N GLU A 353 17.78 25.05 -32.32
CA GLU A 353 17.70 23.82 -33.11
C GLU A 353 16.25 23.53 -33.50
N ALA A 354 15.32 23.64 -32.55
CA ALA A 354 13.90 23.42 -32.79
C ALA A 354 13.35 24.39 -33.85
N ALA A 355 13.80 25.65 -33.82
CA ALA A 355 13.40 26.70 -34.75
C ALA A 355 13.99 26.53 -36.14
N VAL A 356 15.29 26.21 -36.26
CA VAL A 356 15.94 25.97 -37.55
C VAL A 356 15.31 24.79 -38.28
N ASN A 357 14.98 23.72 -37.53
CA ASN A 357 14.37 22.52 -38.10
C ASN A 357 12.85 22.63 -38.27
N ARG A 358 12.20 23.71 -37.80
CA ARG A 358 10.73 23.88 -37.81
C ARG A 358 10.03 22.63 -37.26
N SER A 359 10.48 22.23 -36.06
CA SER A 359 10.22 20.91 -35.50
C SER A 359 8.75 20.69 -35.15
N VAL A 360 8.20 19.55 -35.57
CA VAL A 360 6.96 18.96 -35.07
C VAL A 360 7.26 17.59 -34.47
N ILE A 361 6.66 17.31 -33.31
CA ILE A 361 6.75 16.05 -32.60
C ILE A 361 5.34 15.46 -32.54
N LEU A 362 5.19 14.23 -33.06
CA LEU A 362 3.89 13.60 -33.25
C LEU A 362 3.63 12.50 -32.22
N PRO A 363 2.38 12.32 -31.76
CA PRO A 363 1.99 11.13 -31.00
C PRO A 363 2.11 9.86 -31.85
N SER A 364 2.54 8.75 -31.23
CA SER A 364 2.71 7.45 -31.90
C SER A 364 1.49 6.97 -32.71
N GLN A 365 0.26 7.13 -32.20
CA GLN A 365 -0.94 6.70 -32.93
C GLN A 365 -1.21 7.54 -34.17
N ILE A 366 -0.89 8.85 -34.14
CA ILE A 366 -1.05 9.73 -35.30
C ILE A 366 0.01 9.40 -36.34
N ALA A 367 1.27 9.28 -35.93
CA ALA A 367 2.37 8.92 -36.82
C ALA A 367 2.13 7.56 -37.49
N GLY A 368 1.69 6.56 -36.72
CA GLY A 368 1.36 5.22 -37.23
C GLY A 368 0.17 5.20 -38.19
N LYS A 369 -0.93 5.92 -37.89
CA LYS A 369 -2.10 5.99 -38.79
C LYS A 369 -1.82 6.78 -40.08
N ALA A 370 -1.02 7.83 -39.98
CA ALA A 370 -0.56 8.60 -41.13
C ALA A 370 0.51 7.87 -41.95
N GLY A 371 1.22 6.90 -41.36
CA GLY A 371 2.34 6.21 -42.00
C GLY A 371 3.52 7.15 -42.27
N VAL A 372 3.84 8.03 -41.32
CA VAL A 372 4.94 9.01 -41.42
C VAL A 372 6.02 8.76 -40.38
N GLY A 373 7.27 8.93 -40.80
CA GLY A 373 8.46 8.69 -39.98
C GLY A 373 9.22 9.96 -39.63
N VAL A 374 10.31 9.78 -38.88
CA VAL A 374 11.23 10.87 -38.54
C VAL A 374 11.94 11.37 -39.79
N ASN A 375 12.10 12.69 -39.91
CA ASN A 375 12.59 13.45 -41.05
C ASN A 375 11.61 13.70 -42.20
N ASP A 376 10.39 13.15 -42.15
CA ASP A 376 9.35 13.51 -43.10
C ASP A 376 8.88 14.96 -42.90
N THR A 377 8.38 15.57 -43.97
CA THR A 377 7.91 16.96 -43.96
C THR A 377 6.41 17.03 -44.12
N LEU A 378 5.72 17.73 -43.21
CA LEU A 378 4.34 18.19 -43.42
C LEU A 378 4.36 19.49 -44.22
N GLU A 379 3.59 19.51 -45.30
CA GLU A 379 3.41 20.72 -46.11
C GLU A 379 2.56 21.75 -45.36
N SER A 380 1.47 21.30 -44.72
CA SER A 380 0.65 22.17 -43.88
C SER A 380 -0.01 21.41 -42.73
N LEU A 381 -0.19 22.11 -41.60
CA LEU A 381 -0.96 21.67 -40.45
C LEU A 381 -1.94 22.77 -40.08
N THR A 382 -3.24 22.45 -40.16
CA THR A 382 -4.34 23.34 -39.82
C THR A 382 -4.85 23.01 -38.42
N PHE A 383 -4.97 24.04 -37.59
CA PHE A 383 -5.52 23.94 -36.24
C PHE A 383 -6.59 25.02 -36.02
N SER A 384 -7.52 24.77 -35.11
CA SER A 384 -8.55 25.73 -34.71
C SER A 384 -8.22 26.32 -33.34
N TYR A 385 -8.51 27.60 -33.17
CA TYR A 385 -8.51 28.30 -31.87
C TYR A 385 -9.88 28.92 -31.61
N THR A 386 -10.19 29.13 -30.34
CA THR A 386 -11.43 29.81 -29.92
C THR A 386 -11.25 31.31 -29.97
N HIS A 387 -12.10 31.98 -30.77
CA HIS A 387 -12.11 33.43 -30.92
C HIS A 387 -13.00 34.12 -29.90
N ASP A 388 -14.15 33.51 -29.58
CA ASP A 388 -15.14 34.04 -28.64
C ASP A 388 -16.09 32.91 -28.17
N TYR A 389 -16.84 33.11 -27.10
CA TYR A 389 -17.77 32.14 -26.51
C TYR A 389 -19.08 32.78 -26.04
N LEU A 390 -20.19 32.04 -26.10
CA LEU A 390 -21.49 32.44 -25.56
C LEU A 390 -22.00 31.39 -24.59
N GLY A 391 -22.43 31.83 -23.41
CA GLY A 391 -23.04 30.97 -22.40
C GLY A 391 -24.49 30.63 -22.72
N TYR A 392 -25.04 29.68 -21.95
CA TYR A 392 -26.38 29.12 -22.18
C TYR A 392 -27.51 30.16 -22.32
N GLN A 393 -27.42 31.28 -21.61
CA GLN A 393 -28.46 32.33 -21.62
C GLN A 393 -28.53 33.10 -22.95
N ASP A 394 -27.42 33.19 -23.68
CA ASP A 394 -27.26 33.97 -24.91
C ASP A 394 -27.15 33.10 -26.17
N LEU A 395 -27.30 31.78 -26.04
CA LEU A 395 -27.28 30.82 -27.16
C LEU A 395 -28.32 31.14 -28.26
N ALA A 396 -29.48 31.67 -27.88
CA ALA A 396 -30.55 31.98 -28.81
C ALA A 396 -30.23 33.18 -29.73
N SER A 397 -29.26 34.03 -29.34
CA SER A 397 -28.75 35.14 -30.15
C SER A 397 -27.75 34.69 -31.22
N GLY A 398 -26.98 33.63 -30.95
CA GLY A 398 -25.80 33.28 -31.76
C GLY A 398 -24.73 34.38 -31.73
N PHE A 399 -23.63 34.20 -32.47
CA PHE A 399 -22.65 35.29 -32.63
C PHE A 399 -23.11 36.26 -33.71
N ASP A 400 -23.02 37.58 -33.44
CA ASP A 400 -23.35 38.61 -34.43
C ASP A 400 -22.39 38.60 -35.64
N ASP A 401 -21.11 38.24 -35.43
CA ASP A 401 -20.07 38.14 -36.47
C ASP A 401 -18.97 37.15 -36.04
N CYS A 402 -19.18 35.84 -36.23
CA CYS A 402 -18.13 34.84 -36.02
C CYS A 402 -17.27 34.70 -37.29
N PRO A 403 -15.96 35.03 -37.25
CA PRO A 403 -15.08 34.96 -38.43
C PRO A 403 -14.81 33.53 -38.94
N GLY A 404 -15.18 32.50 -38.18
CA GLY A 404 -14.97 31.10 -38.53
C GLY A 404 -16.28 30.31 -38.54
N TYR A 405 -16.37 29.30 -37.67
CA TYR A 405 -17.57 28.47 -37.53
C TYR A 405 -17.98 28.35 -36.07
N GLU A 406 -19.28 28.15 -35.85
CA GLU A 406 -19.84 27.94 -34.52
C GLU A 406 -19.77 26.47 -34.14
N TYR A 407 -19.23 26.18 -32.96
CA TYR A 407 -19.14 24.84 -32.36
C TYR A 407 -19.91 24.83 -31.05
N PHE A 408 -20.98 24.04 -30.98
CA PHE A 408 -21.75 23.86 -29.76
C PHE A 408 -21.31 22.58 -29.06
N ASN A 409 -20.89 22.69 -27.80
CA ASN A 409 -20.63 21.55 -26.94
C ASN A 409 -21.87 21.36 -26.04
N GLU A 410 -22.58 20.25 -26.26
CA GLU A 410 -23.89 19.99 -25.62
C GLU A 410 -23.80 19.84 -24.09
N GLU A 411 -22.64 19.45 -23.58
CA GLU A 411 -22.43 19.19 -22.15
C GLU A 411 -21.85 20.38 -21.40
N SER A 412 -20.99 21.16 -22.04
CA SER A 412 -20.54 22.43 -21.48
C SER A 412 -21.66 23.48 -21.48
N GLY A 413 -22.60 23.39 -22.42
CA GLY A 413 -23.67 24.37 -22.59
C GLY A 413 -23.20 25.70 -23.19
N PHE A 414 -22.00 25.73 -23.78
CA PHE A 414 -21.41 26.91 -24.43
C PHE A 414 -21.36 26.74 -25.96
N LEU A 415 -21.55 27.85 -26.67
CA LEU A 415 -21.30 27.98 -28.10
C LEU A 415 -19.98 28.71 -28.31
N TYR A 416 -19.06 28.11 -29.06
CA TYR A 416 -17.73 28.67 -29.34
C TYR A 416 -17.63 29.11 -30.79
N CYS A 417 -17.04 30.28 -31.03
CA CYS A 417 -16.63 30.70 -32.37
C CYS A 417 -15.20 30.20 -32.63
N GLN A 418 -15.05 29.16 -33.44
CA GLN A 418 -13.76 28.55 -33.78
C GLN A 418 -13.24 29.07 -35.11
N VAL A 419 -11.95 29.41 -35.16
CA VAL A 419 -11.28 29.95 -36.35
C VAL A 419 -10.06 29.10 -36.68
N ASN A 420 -9.88 28.76 -37.95
CA ASN A 420 -8.76 27.94 -38.40
C ASN A 420 -7.54 28.81 -38.71
N MET A 421 -6.38 28.38 -38.22
CA MET A 421 -5.06 28.87 -38.59
C MET A 421 -4.25 27.73 -39.23
N THR A 422 -3.26 28.06 -40.05
CA THR A 422 -2.41 27.06 -40.71
C THR A 422 -0.94 27.47 -40.62
N VAL A 423 -0.11 26.49 -40.35
CA VAL A 423 1.35 26.58 -40.36
C VAL A 423 1.89 25.67 -41.45
N TYR A 424 3.04 26.03 -42.02
CA TYR A 424 3.60 25.39 -43.21
C TYR A 424 5.01 24.86 -42.97
N ASP A 425 5.44 23.94 -43.82
CA ASP A 425 6.81 23.42 -43.88
C ASP A 425 7.32 22.95 -42.51
N LEU A 426 6.63 21.96 -41.93
CA LEU A 426 7.00 21.37 -40.64
C LEU A 426 7.81 20.11 -40.85
N LYS A 427 8.86 19.89 -40.06
CA LYS A 427 9.65 18.66 -40.12
C LYS A 427 9.34 17.77 -38.92
N VAL A 428 8.98 16.51 -39.15
CA VAL A 428 8.82 15.51 -38.08
C VAL A 428 10.20 15.21 -37.52
N VAL A 429 10.49 15.71 -36.32
CA VAL A 429 11.81 15.55 -35.68
C VAL A 429 11.81 14.39 -34.69
N ALA A 430 10.66 14.14 -34.07
CA ALA A 430 10.48 13.03 -33.16
C ALA A 430 9.04 12.52 -33.16
N VAL A 431 8.85 11.29 -32.70
CA VAL A 431 7.56 10.70 -32.39
C VAL A 431 7.65 10.15 -30.97
N TYR A 432 6.63 10.41 -30.16
CA TYR A 432 6.65 10.08 -28.74
C TYR A 432 5.55 9.08 -28.36
N GLN A 433 5.82 8.31 -27.32
CA GLN A 433 4.88 7.35 -26.75
C GLN A 433 3.79 8.09 -25.99
N GLU A 434 2.56 7.82 -26.39
CA GLU A 434 1.38 8.32 -25.72
C GLU A 434 1.23 7.63 -24.37
N GLY A 435 0.90 8.43 -23.36
CA GLY A 435 0.74 8.00 -21.98
C GLY A 435 -0.71 7.73 -21.69
N GLY A 436 -0.99 7.21 -20.49
CA GLY A 436 -2.34 7.07 -19.98
C GLY A 436 -3.04 8.42 -19.77
N ALA A 437 -4.27 8.36 -19.26
CA ALA A 437 -4.97 9.55 -18.79
C ALA A 437 -4.22 10.10 -17.56
N GLY A 438 -3.37 11.11 -17.80
CA GLY A 438 -2.62 11.81 -16.75
C GLY A 438 -3.53 12.76 -15.97
N ASN A 439 -2.96 13.76 -15.29
CA ASN A 439 -3.73 14.76 -14.57
C ASN A 439 -4.81 15.41 -15.49
N PRO A 440 -6.10 15.43 -15.07
CA PRO A 440 -7.20 15.94 -15.88
C PRO A 440 -7.11 17.45 -16.19
N THR A 441 -6.21 18.18 -15.54
CA THR A 441 -6.05 19.64 -15.71
C THR A 441 -5.39 20.02 -17.04
N LEU A 442 -4.54 19.14 -17.58
CA LEU A 442 -3.98 19.29 -18.92
C LEU A 442 -4.47 18.13 -19.79
N LEU A 443 -5.09 18.44 -20.92
CA LEU A 443 -5.48 17.41 -21.88
C LEU A 443 -4.21 16.68 -22.36
N PHE A 444 -4.26 15.36 -22.33
CA PHE A 444 -3.11 14.51 -22.55
C PHE A 444 -2.83 14.26 -24.04
N ASN A 445 -1.58 13.90 -24.32
CA ASN A 445 -1.06 13.51 -25.64
C ASN A 445 -1.29 14.53 -26.79
N PRO A 446 -0.80 15.79 -26.67
CA PRO A 446 -0.90 16.79 -27.73
C PRO A 446 0.07 16.55 -28.90
N ILE A 447 -0.19 17.17 -30.05
CA ILE A 447 0.86 17.42 -31.05
C ILE A 447 1.72 18.59 -30.58
N MET A 448 3.03 18.44 -30.57
CA MET A 448 3.95 19.46 -30.06
C MET A 448 4.71 20.11 -31.23
N VAL A 449 4.74 21.44 -31.29
CA VAL A 449 5.34 22.20 -32.39
C VAL A 449 6.18 23.35 -31.84
N SER A 450 7.27 23.72 -32.50
CA SER A 450 8.01 24.95 -32.15
C SER A 450 7.18 26.20 -32.41
N ALA A 451 7.05 27.11 -31.43
CA ALA A 451 6.35 28.38 -31.58
C ALA A 451 7.03 29.33 -32.58
N SER A 452 8.28 29.07 -32.97
CA SER A 452 8.97 29.78 -34.05
C SER A 452 8.29 29.65 -35.43
N VAL A 453 7.44 28.64 -35.61
CA VAL A 453 6.70 28.44 -36.87
C VAL A 453 5.52 29.40 -37.02
N LEU A 454 5.06 29.98 -35.90
CA LEU A 454 4.00 31.00 -35.87
C LEU A 454 4.58 32.36 -36.25
N ASN A 455 3.88 33.11 -37.10
CA ASN A 455 4.25 34.48 -37.41
C ASN A 455 3.80 35.45 -36.30
N ASP A 456 4.37 36.67 -36.29
CA ASP A 456 4.09 37.67 -35.24
C ASP A 456 2.60 38.01 -35.11
N SER A 457 1.86 38.04 -36.23
CA SER A 457 0.41 38.29 -36.23
C SER A 457 -0.38 37.15 -35.60
N GLN A 458 0.05 35.90 -35.81
CA GLN A 458 -0.54 34.72 -35.19
C GLN A 458 -0.26 34.69 -33.70
N LYS A 459 0.99 34.94 -33.28
CA LYS A 459 1.36 35.04 -31.85
C LYS A 459 0.55 36.13 -31.14
N LEU A 460 0.46 37.32 -31.74
CA LEU A 460 -0.35 38.43 -31.21
C LEU A 460 -1.83 38.03 -31.06
N THR A 461 -2.41 37.40 -32.08
CA THR A 461 -3.82 36.96 -32.04
C THR A 461 -4.06 35.92 -30.95
N LEU A 462 -3.14 34.96 -30.80
CA LEU A 462 -3.22 33.93 -29.77
C LEU A 462 -3.07 34.53 -28.37
N MET A 463 -2.19 35.53 -28.18
CA MET A 463 -2.08 36.25 -26.90
C MET A 463 -3.33 37.10 -26.60
N ASP A 464 -3.84 37.86 -27.57
CA ASP A 464 -5.05 38.70 -27.44
C ASP A 464 -6.29 37.86 -27.09
N LYS A 465 -6.37 36.64 -27.64
CA LYS A 465 -7.45 35.67 -27.39
C LYS A 465 -7.13 34.69 -26.26
N ASP A 466 -6.14 35.00 -25.44
CA ASP A 466 -5.84 34.32 -24.17
C ASP A 466 -5.45 32.84 -24.34
N HIS A 467 -4.75 32.47 -25.43
CA HIS A 467 -4.30 31.09 -25.72
C HIS A 467 -2.88 30.76 -25.24
N GLY A 468 -2.17 31.74 -24.65
CA GLY A 468 -0.82 31.60 -24.10
C GLY A 468 -0.80 31.47 -22.57
N TYR A 469 0.03 30.56 -22.06
CA TYR A 469 0.31 30.38 -20.62
C TYR A 469 1.78 30.02 -20.41
N LEU A 470 2.31 30.13 -19.19
CA LEU A 470 3.65 29.64 -18.87
C LEU A 470 3.54 28.26 -18.20
N GLY A 471 4.22 27.27 -18.77
CA GLY A 471 4.42 25.97 -18.13
C GLY A 471 5.62 26.05 -17.21
N ILE A 472 5.47 25.61 -15.96
CA ILE A 472 6.50 25.67 -14.92
C ILE A 472 6.95 24.25 -14.55
N ALA A 473 8.26 24.07 -14.43
CA ALA A 473 8.85 22.97 -13.68
C ALA A 473 9.33 23.50 -12.33
N VAL A 474 8.96 22.77 -11.27
CA VAL A 474 9.35 23.07 -9.90
C VAL A 474 10.54 22.20 -9.56
N ASP A 475 11.49 22.70 -8.75
CA ASP A 475 12.57 21.87 -8.23
C ASP A 475 12.00 20.85 -7.24
N ARG A 476 11.75 19.64 -7.75
CA ARG A 476 11.20 18.51 -6.98
C ARG A 476 12.07 18.08 -5.81
N ASN A 477 13.35 18.50 -5.74
CA ASN A 477 14.19 18.23 -4.58
C ASN A 477 13.78 19.06 -3.35
N GLN A 478 13.14 20.20 -3.57
CA GLN A 478 12.65 21.08 -2.51
C GLN A 478 11.24 20.73 -2.05
N LEU A 479 10.47 20.02 -2.89
CA LEU A 479 9.14 19.53 -2.56
C LEU A 479 9.20 18.57 -1.35
N PRO A 480 8.52 18.89 -0.24
CA PRO A 480 8.58 18.04 0.96
C PRO A 480 8.03 16.63 0.72
N SER A 481 8.92 15.62 0.71
CA SER A 481 8.55 14.20 0.55
C SER A 481 8.10 13.51 1.85
N SER A 482 8.05 14.27 2.96
CA SER A 482 7.69 13.72 4.27
C SER A 482 6.21 13.34 4.40
N SER A 483 5.31 14.07 3.72
CA SER A 483 3.88 13.76 3.61
C SER A 483 3.22 14.57 2.50
N THR A 484 2.13 14.05 1.93
CA THR A 484 1.30 14.77 0.95
C THR A 484 0.79 16.10 1.49
N ARG A 485 0.43 16.18 2.78
CA ARG A 485 0.02 17.43 3.43
C ARG A 485 1.14 18.46 3.49
N ALA A 486 2.37 18.04 3.78
CA ALA A 486 3.51 18.96 3.81
C ALA A 486 3.83 19.47 2.39
N ALA A 487 3.69 18.63 1.38
CA ALA A 487 3.77 19.04 -0.02
C ALA A 487 2.68 20.06 -0.38
N THR A 488 1.41 19.82 -0.01
CA THR A 488 0.31 20.77 -0.21
C THR A 488 0.56 22.11 0.50
N GLU A 489 0.94 22.09 1.78
CA GLU A 489 1.24 23.31 2.55
C GLU A 489 2.39 24.12 1.92
N TRP A 490 3.38 23.46 1.31
CA TRP A 490 4.49 24.10 0.61
C TRP A 490 4.04 24.69 -0.76
N LEU A 491 3.23 23.95 -1.52
CA LEU A 491 2.69 24.40 -2.80
C LEU A 491 1.72 25.59 -2.63
N ASP A 492 0.90 25.59 -1.58
CA ASP A 492 0.04 26.72 -1.23
C ASP A 492 0.88 27.97 -0.89
N GLY A 493 2.02 27.79 -0.21
CA GLY A 493 2.97 28.88 0.07
C GLY A 493 3.64 29.41 -1.20
N LEU A 494 4.11 28.52 -2.08
CA LEU A 494 4.69 28.89 -3.38
C LEU A 494 3.68 29.66 -4.23
N LYS A 495 2.41 29.23 -4.20
CA LYS A 495 1.31 29.95 -4.86
C LYS A 495 1.17 31.38 -4.34
N GLU A 496 1.14 31.57 -3.01
CA GLU A 496 1.05 32.89 -2.39
C GLU A 496 2.25 33.78 -2.76
N ASP A 497 3.45 33.21 -2.85
CA ASP A 497 4.67 33.93 -3.22
C ASP A 497 4.68 34.36 -4.70
N ILE A 498 4.22 33.49 -5.61
CA ILE A 498 4.12 33.81 -7.06
C ILE A 498 3.02 34.85 -7.31
N GLU A 499 1.82 34.65 -6.77
CA GLU A 499 0.68 35.56 -7.00
C GLU A 499 0.84 36.89 -6.25
N GLY A 500 1.67 36.94 -5.20
CA GLY A 500 1.98 38.14 -4.43
C GLY A 500 3.02 39.06 -5.07
N ALA A 501 3.68 38.64 -6.15
CA ALA A 501 4.72 39.39 -6.85
C ALA A 501 4.19 40.12 -8.09
N ASN A 502 4.81 41.25 -8.44
CA ASN A 502 4.58 41.95 -9.70
C ASN A 502 5.69 41.59 -10.69
N TYR A 503 5.32 41.17 -11.91
CA TYR A 503 6.27 40.77 -12.94
C TYR A 503 6.44 41.83 -14.03
N THR A 504 7.63 41.86 -14.63
CA THR A 504 8.07 42.75 -15.73
C THR A 504 7.99 44.24 -15.37
N ALA A 505 8.97 44.67 -14.55
CA ALA A 505 9.07 45.99 -13.92
C ALA A 505 8.60 47.18 -14.79
N GLY A 506 7.44 47.75 -14.43
CA GLY A 506 6.85 48.95 -15.06
C GLY A 506 5.53 48.71 -15.80
N ASP A 507 5.24 47.46 -16.17
CA ASP A 507 4.00 47.06 -16.86
C ASP A 507 3.01 46.30 -15.93
N ASP A 508 3.41 46.02 -14.68
CA ASP A 508 2.60 45.44 -13.58
C ASP A 508 1.74 44.24 -14.01
N ILE A 509 2.36 43.21 -14.60
CA ILE A 509 1.66 41.99 -15.01
C ILE A 509 1.24 41.20 -13.77
N LEU A 510 -0.06 40.89 -13.70
CA LEU A 510 -0.66 40.10 -12.63
C LEU A 510 -0.89 38.66 -13.11
N VAL A 511 -0.46 37.71 -12.28
CA VAL A 511 -0.47 36.29 -12.62
C VAL A 511 -1.32 35.48 -11.65
N GLU A 512 -1.86 34.38 -12.14
CA GLU A 512 -2.53 33.34 -11.36
C GLU A 512 -1.71 32.05 -11.50
N TYR A 513 -1.32 31.46 -10.38
CA TYR A 513 -0.58 30.21 -10.34
C TYR A 513 -1.52 29.04 -10.08
N ASN A 514 -1.62 28.17 -11.08
CA ASN A 514 -2.37 26.94 -11.05
C ASN A 514 -1.41 25.77 -10.86
N ASP A 515 -1.34 25.30 -9.61
CA ASP A 515 -0.53 24.14 -9.26
C ASP A 515 -1.16 22.85 -9.78
N LEU A 516 -0.43 22.15 -10.65
CA LEU A 516 -0.86 20.86 -11.20
C LEU A 516 -0.55 19.74 -10.21
N ILE A 517 0.46 19.91 -9.35
CA ILE A 517 0.83 18.93 -8.33
C ILE A 517 -0.27 18.80 -7.28
N SER A 518 -0.91 19.88 -6.82
CA SER A 518 -1.99 19.82 -5.80
C SER A 518 -3.22 19.02 -6.27
N GLY A 519 -3.58 19.13 -7.55
CA GLY A 519 -4.61 18.29 -8.17
C GLY A 519 -4.25 16.80 -8.09
N THR A 520 -3.02 16.48 -8.48
CA THR A 520 -2.45 15.13 -8.34
C THR A 520 -2.46 14.70 -6.87
N ILE A 521 -1.96 15.50 -5.92
CA ILE A 521 -1.97 15.19 -4.47
C ILE A 521 -3.38 14.90 -3.96
N THR A 522 -4.40 15.61 -4.43
CA THR A 522 -5.79 15.37 -4.00
C THR A 522 -6.29 14.00 -4.48
N PHE A 523 -6.07 13.66 -5.74
CA PHE A 523 -6.34 12.32 -6.28
C PHE A 523 -5.55 11.25 -5.51
N LEU A 524 -4.25 11.49 -5.31
CA LEU A 524 -3.36 10.62 -4.55
C LEU A 524 -3.84 10.43 -3.11
N ASN A 525 -4.34 11.45 -2.42
CA ASN A 525 -4.83 11.30 -1.04
C ASN A 525 -6.06 10.38 -0.94
N ILE A 526 -6.96 10.42 -1.93
CA ILE A 526 -8.10 9.49 -2.01
C ILE A 526 -7.57 8.08 -2.24
N PHE A 527 -6.68 7.92 -3.22
CA PHE A 527 -6.11 6.65 -3.62
C PHE A 527 -5.28 6.00 -2.49
N LEU A 528 -4.34 6.74 -1.91
CA LEU A 528 -3.54 6.37 -0.75
C LEU A 528 -4.40 6.10 0.48
N GLY A 529 -5.54 6.79 0.62
CA GLY A 529 -6.53 6.49 1.65
C GLY A 529 -7.09 5.06 1.51
N ILE A 530 -7.42 4.64 0.29
CA ILE A 530 -7.94 3.29 0.01
C ILE A 530 -6.85 2.23 0.25
N ILE A 531 -5.63 2.44 -0.26
CA ILE A 531 -4.50 1.52 -0.04
C ILE A 531 -4.16 1.42 1.45
N SER A 532 -4.13 2.55 2.16
CA SER A 532 -3.86 2.54 3.59
C SER A 532 -4.90 1.74 4.37
N VAL A 533 -6.19 1.85 4.01
CA VAL A 533 -7.25 1.04 4.64
C VAL A 533 -7.01 -0.44 4.38
N PHE A 534 -6.65 -0.81 3.16
CA PHE A 534 -6.31 -2.18 2.78
C PHE A 534 -5.12 -2.73 3.60
N ASP A 535 -4.02 -1.99 3.66
CA ASP A 535 -2.82 -2.33 4.42
C ASP A 535 -3.12 -2.49 5.93
N TYR A 536 -3.92 -1.58 6.48
CA TYR A 536 -4.33 -1.63 7.88
C TYR A 536 -5.16 -2.88 8.16
N ILE A 537 -6.06 -3.25 7.26
CA ILE A 537 -6.90 -4.44 7.39
C ILE A 537 -6.04 -5.71 7.34
N LEU A 538 -5.10 -5.81 6.40
CA LEU A 538 -4.16 -6.94 6.30
C LEU A 538 -3.35 -7.16 7.59
N MET A 539 -3.07 -6.10 8.35
CA MET A 539 -2.24 -6.12 9.55
C MET A 539 -2.99 -6.35 10.87
N ILE A 540 -4.33 -6.27 10.88
CA ILE A 540 -5.17 -6.57 12.05
C ILE A 540 -4.76 -7.87 12.76
N PRO A 541 -4.45 -8.98 12.06
CA PRO A 541 -4.10 -10.22 12.70
C PRO A 541 -2.86 -10.12 13.58
N ILE A 542 -1.81 -9.49 13.08
CA ILE A 542 -0.58 -9.35 13.84
C ILE A 542 -0.82 -8.46 15.06
N VAL A 543 -1.58 -7.38 14.92
CA VAL A 543 -1.93 -6.48 16.03
C VAL A 543 -2.67 -7.23 17.15
N ILE A 544 -3.66 -8.06 16.80
CA ILE A 544 -4.40 -8.89 17.77
C ILE A 544 -3.48 -9.91 18.45
N LEU A 545 -2.56 -10.52 17.71
CA LEU A 545 -1.54 -11.42 18.25
C LEU A 545 -0.67 -10.69 19.28
N SER A 546 -0.17 -9.49 18.96
CA SER A 546 0.65 -8.66 19.85
C SER A 546 -0.03 -8.41 21.19
N PHE A 547 -1.31 -7.99 21.15
CA PHE A 547 -2.09 -7.77 22.37
C PHE A 547 -2.37 -9.06 23.14
N SER A 548 -2.57 -10.18 22.44
CA SER A 548 -2.79 -11.49 23.07
C SER A 548 -1.56 -11.95 23.86
N VAL A 549 -0.37 -11.80 23.27
CA VAL A 549 0.92 -12.09 23.92
C VAL A 549 1.12 -11.17 25.13
N LEU A 550 0.84 -9.88 25.00
CA LEU A 550 0.93 -8.90 26.09
C LEU A 550 0.03 -9.27 27.28
N ILE A 551 -1.26 -9.51 27.04
CA ILE A 551 -2.23 -9.84 28.09
C ILE A 551 -1.81 -11.12 28.82
N TYR A 552 -1.35 -12.13 28.08
CA TYR A 552 -0.88 -13.36 28.70
C TYR A 552 0.38 -13.13 29.54
N GLY A 553 1.36 -12.41 28.99
CA GLY A 553 2.62 -12.09 29.68
C GLY A 553 2.38 -11.36 31.00
N LEU A 554 1.39 -10.48 31.03
CA LEU A 554 0.96 -9.78 32.24
C LEU A 554 0.40 -10.73 33.30
N VAL A 555 -0.59 -11.56 32.94
CA VAL A 555 -1.23 -12.50 33.88
C VAL A 555 -0.20 -13.42 34.52
N LEU A 556 0.73 -13.89 33.69
CA LEU A 556 1.82 -14.73 34.12
C LEU A 556 2.80 -14.02 35.07
N SER A 557 3.19 -12.79 34.76
CA SER A 557 4.08 -11.99 35.63
C SER A 557 3.50 -11.85 37.04
N LEU A 558 2.16 -11.74 37.15
CA LEU A 558 1.46 -11.73 38.44
C LEU A 558 1.49 -13.10 39.12
N GLU A 559 1.22 -14.19 38.40
CA GLU A 559 1.28 -15.56 38.95
C GLU A 559 2.65 -15.90 39.54
N GLN A 560 3.73 -15.53 38.85
CA GLN A 560 5.10 -15.80 39.30
C GLN A 560 5.50 -15.02 40.57
N ARG A 561 4.81 -13.91 40.87
CA ARG A 561 5.08 -13.07 42.06
C ARG A 561 4.17 -13.40 43.24
N ARG A 562 3.31 -14.42 43.14
CA ARG A 562 2.35 -14.74 44.20
C ARG A 562 3.03 -14.81 45.58
N ARG A 563 4.13 -15.56 45.70
CA ARG A 563 4.85 -15.72 46.97
C ARG A 563 5.45 -14.41 47.49
N GLU A 564 6.00 -13.58 46.62
CA GLU A 564 6.57 -12.27 46.97
C GLU A 564 5.47 -11.36 47.54
N ILE A 565 4.33 -11.30 46.86
CA ILE A 565 3.15 -10.53 47.26
C ILE A 565 2.61 -11.02 48.62
N SER A 566 2.49 -12.34 48.80
CA SER A 566 2.04 -12.91 50.08
C SER A 566 3.01 -12.58 51.22
N ILE A 567 4.34 -12.58 51.00
CA ILE A 567 5.34 -12.20 52.01
C ILE A 567 5.19 -10.72 52.39
N HIS A 568 5.09 -9.82 51.41
CA HIS A 568 4.91 -8.40 51.67
C HIS A 568 3.61 -8.11 52.41
N ARG A 569 2.53 -8.85 52.13
CA ARG A 569 1.29 -8.78 52.93
C ARG A 569 1.50 -9.19 54.38
N VAL A 570 2.24 -10.28 54.63
CA VAL A 570 2.55 -10.74 56.00
C VAL A 570 3.38 -9.70 56.77
N ILE A 571 4.23 -8.94 56.08
CA ILE A 571 5.05 -7.86 56.65
C ILE A 571 4.20 -6.58 56.91
N GLY A 572 2.95 -6.53 56.44
CA GLY A 572 2.03 -5.40 56.63
C GLY A 572 1.83 -4.51 55.39
N GLY A 573 2.24 -4.97 54.21
CA GLY A 573 2.00 -4.28 52.94
C GLY A 573 0.51 -4.20 52.59
N THR A 574 0.04 -3.00 52.25
CA THR A 574 -1.34 -2.76 51.81
C THR A 574 -1.54 -3.12 50.33
N GLU A 575 -2.78 -3.34 49.91
CA GLU A 575 -3.09 -3.59 48.49
C GLU A 575 -2.65 -2.44 47.59
N SER A 576 -2.76 -1.20 48.07
CA SER A 576 -2.33 0.00 47.33
C SER A 576 -0.81 0.06 47.14
N THR A 577 -0.02 -0.29 48.17
CA THR A 577 1.44 -0.28 48.07
C THR A 577 1.95 -1.39 47.15
N LEU A 578 1.36 -2.59 47.25
CA LEU A 578 1.66 -3.72 46.36
C LEU A 578 1.27 -3.44 44.90
N GLY A 579 0.07 -2.88 44.69
CA GLY A 579 -0.40 -2.49 43.36
C GLY A 579 0.50 -1.43 42.73
N SER A 580 0.88 -0.40 43.49
CA SER A 580 1.78 0.65 43.01
C SER A 580 3.16 0.11 42.62
N MET A 581 3.72 -0.81 43.43
CA MET A 581 5.01 -1.45 43.11
C MET A 581 4.97 -2.19 41.77
N ILE A 582 3.92 -3.01 41.55
CA ILE A 582 3.76 -3.79 40.32
C ILE A 582 3.54 -2.88 39.11
N LEU A 583 2.67 -1.87 39.25
CA LEU A 583 2.38 -0.92 38.18
C LEU A 583 3.60 -0.11 37.74
N ARG A 584 4.47 0.29 38.68
CA ARG A 584 5.73 0.99 38.34
C ARG A 584 6.69 0.08 37.57
N GLU A 585 6.78 -1.20 37.93
CA GLU A 585 7.60 -2.15 37.18
C GLU A 585 7.05 -2.36 35.76
N LEU A 586 5.74 -2.51 35.62
CA LEU A 586 5.09 -2.63 34.30
C LEU A 586 5.27 -1.35 33.46
N ALA A 587 5.22 -0.17 34.07
CA ALA A 587 5.42 1.11 33.37
C ALA A 587 6.83 1.19 32.78
N VAL A 588 7.86 0.94 33.58
CA VAL A 588 9.27 0.96 33.11
C VAL A 588 9.48 -0.03 31.98
N VAL A 589 8.97 -1.25 32.13
CA VAL A 589 9.12 -2.31 31.14
C VAL A 589 8.37 -1.98 29.84
N GLY A 590 7.15 -1.45 29.96
CA GLY A 590 6.35 -1.03 28.82
C GLY A 590 7.00 0.10 28.04
N VAL A 591 7.53 1.13 28.73
CA VAL A 591 8.23 2.24 28.08
C VAL A 591 9.48 1.77 27.33
N ILE A 592 10.30 0.90 27.95
CA ILE A 592 11.49 0.36 27.28
C ILE A 592 11.08 -0.52 26.08
N GLY A 593 10.05 -1.36 26.24
CA GLY A 593 9.52 -2.19 25.15
C GLY A 593 9.03 -1.35 23.97
N TRP A 594 8.25 -0.31 24.25
CA TRP A 594 7.77 0.64 23.24
C TRP A 594 8.93 1.34 22.54
N PHE A 595 9.89 1.89 23.28
CA PHE A 595 11.00 2.65 22.70
C PHE A 595 11.86 1.80 21.75
N ILE A 596 12.20 0.58 22.16
CA ILE A 596 12.97 -0.35 21.32
C ILE A 596 12.14 -0.78 20.10
N GLY A 597 10.84 -1.04 20.29
CA GLY A 597 9.93 -1.40 19.20
C GLY A 597 9.79 -0.29 18.16
N TYR A 598 9.61 0.96 18.62
CA TYR A 598 9.50 2.14 17.77
C TYR A 598 10.77 2.40 16.96
N ILE A 599 11.96 2.36 17.58
CA ILE A 599 13.23 2.58 16.87
C ILE A 599 13.45 1.50 15.81
N LEU A 600 13.24 0.22 16.17
CA LEU A 600 13.42 -0.87 15.24
C LEU A 600 12.40 -0.79 14.09
N ALA A 601 11.17 -0.37 14.38
CA ALA A 601 10.16 -0.12 13.36
C ALA A 601 10.62 0.95 12.36
N MET A 602 10.95 2.15 12.84
CA MET A 602 11.40 3.25 11.97
C MET A 602 12.66 2.89 11.16
N ALA A 603 13.57 2.10 11.74
CA ALA A 603 14.76 1.61 11.03
C ALA A 603 14.42 0.54 9.97
N SER A 604 13.35 -0.23 10.16
CA SER A 604 12.94 -1.29 9.23
C SER A 604 12.18 -0.77 8.02
N VAL A 605 11.41 0.32 8.14
CA VAL A 605 10.49 0.78 7.09
C VAL A 605 11.20 1.11 5.77
N PRO A 606 12.34 1.83 5.73
CA PRO A 606 13.02 2.10 4.45
C PRO A 606 13.40 0.82 3.70
N VAL A 607 13.84 -0.21 4.43
CA VAL A 607 14.17 -1.51 3.84
C VAL A 607 12.92 -2.20 3.27
N VAL A 608 11.76 -2.01 3.91
CA VAL A 608 10.48 -2.58 3.44
C VAL A 608 9.93 -1.82 2.23
N LEU A 609 10.20 -0.52 2.12
CA LEU A 609 9.84 0.30 0.94
C LEU A 609 10.67 -0.08 -0.29
N ASP A 610 11.89 -0.59 -0.09
CA ASP A 610 12.74 -1.15 -1.15
C ASP A 610 12.31 -2.57 -1.61
N ALA A 611 11.14 -3.06 -1.18
CA ALA A 611 10.66 -4.38 -1.58
C ALA A 611 10.07 -4.36 -3.00
N VAL A 612 10.71 -5.07 -3.92
CA VAL A 612 10.24 -5.29 -5.31
C VAL A 612 9.48 -6.61 -5.46
N GLY A 613 9.59 -7.52 -4.48
CA GLY A 613 8.88 -8.78 -4.44
C GLY A 613 8.86 -9.37 -3.03
N PHE A 614 8.28 -10.56 -2.86
CA PHE A 614 8.27 -11.21 -1.55
C PHE A 614 9.68 -11.63 -1.13
N MET A 615 10.19 -11.03 -0.07
CA MET A 615 11.58 -11.20 0.42
C MET A 615 12.66 -10.82 -0.60
N ALA A 616 12.31 -10.05 -1.64
CA ALA A 616 13.22 -9.49 -2.63
C ALA A 616 13.28 -7.96 -2.46
N PHE A 617 14.50 -7.44 -2.26
CA PHE A 617 14.72 -6.03 -1.96
C PHE A 617 15.72 -5.43 -2.95
N GLU A 618 15.31 -4.36 -3.62
CA GLU A 618 16.11 -3.59 -4.57
C GLU A 618 16.00 -2.12 -4.19
N LYS A 619 17.15 -1.45 -4.13
CA LYS A 619 17.20 -0.06 -3.67
C LYS A 619 16.42 0.82 -4.65
N SER A 620 15.41 1.53 -4.17
CA SER A 620 14.66 2.47 -4.98
C SER A 620 15.50 3.68 -5.38
N ASP A 621 15.21 4.22 -6.58
CA ASP A 621 15.73 5.52 -7.04
C ASP A 621 15.20 6.66 -6.15
N PHE A 622 14.06 6.44 -5.49
CA PHE A 622 13.41 7.36 -4.57
C PHE A 622 13.92 7.18 -3.14
N ARG A 623 14.50 8.23 -2.55
CA ARG A 623 14.90 8.24 -1.14
C ARG A 623 13.77 8.75 -0.26
N VAL A 624 12.82 7.88 0.10
CA VAL A 624 11.74 8.23 1.01
C VAL A 624 12.14 7.99 2.45
N VAL A 625 12.10 9.03 3.27
CA VAL A 625 12.29 8.93 4.72
C VAL A 625 10.91 8.99 5.38
N PRO A 626 10.33 7.85 5.80
CA PRO A 626 9.03 7.83 6.43
C PRO A 626 9.10 8.59 7.76
N THR A 627 8.15 9.51 7.99
CA THR A 627 8.01 10.22 9.25
C THR A 627 6.63 9.98 9.84
N LEU A 628 6.57 9.87 11.17
CA LEU A 628 5.31 9.79 11.90
C LEU A 628 5.07 11.10 12.63
N SER A 629 3.83 11.58 12.59
CA SER A 629 3.46 12.77 13.37
C SER A 629 3.56 12.48 14.87
N GLY A 630 3.91 13.49 15.66
CA GLY A 630 4.01 13.34 17.11
C GLY A 630 2.70 12.88 17.77
N SER A 631 1.55 13.26 17.20
CA SER A 631 0.24 12.79 17.66
C SER A 631 0.02 11.29 17.39
N VAL A 632 0.45 10.78 16.23
CA VAL A 632 0.40 9.35 15.91
C VAL A 632 1.35 8.58 16.81
N THR A 633 2.59 9.04 16.99
CA THR A 633 3.55 8.40 17.90
C THR A 633 3.02 8.35 19.35
N LEU A 634 2.37 9.42 19.79
CA LEU A 634 1.71 9.48 21.10
C LEU A 634 0.51 8.52 21.22
N LEU A 635 -0.27 8.39 20.14
CA LEU A 635 -1.36 7.42 20.07
C LEU A 635 -0.80 6.00 20.21
N ILE A 636 0.28 5.65 19.50
CA ILE A 636 0.94 4.35 19.60
C ILE A 636 1.43 4.10 21.02
N PHE A 637 2.10 5.08 21.64
CA PHE A 637 2.53 5.00 23.04
C PHE A 637 1.35 4.76 23.98
N SER A 638 0.28 5.54 23.82
CA SER A 638 -0.93 5.46 24.65
C SER A 638 -1.66 4.13 24.46
N VAL A 639 -1.74 3.62 23.24
CA VAL A 639 -2.35 2.34 22.91
C VAL A 639 -1.49 1.19 23.44
N THR A 640 -0.17 1.21 23.31
CA THR A 640 0.68 0.09 23.73
C THR A 640 0.94 0.10 25.25
N VAL A 641 1.55 1.18 25.76
CA VAL A 641 1.90 1.32 27.18
C VAL A 641 0.65 1.58 28.02
N GLY A 642 -0.29 2.40 27.54
CA GLY A 642 -1.52 2.69 28.27
C GLY A 642 -2.42 1.45 28.42
N ILE A 643 -2.62 0.63 27.37
CA ILE A 643 -3.33 -0.65 27.51
C ILE A 643 -2.60 -1.58 28.49
N THR A 644 -1.27 -1.62 28.45
CA THR A 644 -0.46 -2.42 29.39
C THR A 644 -0.74 -2.00 30.85
N LEU A 645 -0.80 -0.70 31.13
CA LEU A 645 -1.08 -0.17 32.47
C LEU A 645 -2.55 -0.35 32.87
N LEU A 646 -3.49 -0.15 31.96
CA LEU A 646 -4.92 -0.32 32.21
C LEU A 646 -5.26 -1.77 32.53
N PHE A 647 -4.85 -2.71 31.68
CA PHE A 647 -5.01 -4.13 31.96
C PHE A 647 -4.16 -4.57 33.14
N GLY A 648 -2.94 -4.03 33.27
CA GLY A 648 -2.04 -4.22 34.41
C GLY A 648 -2.74 -3.94 35.73
N ASN A 649 -3.39 -2.79 35.84
CA ASN A 649 -4.12 -2.38 37.01
C ASN A 649 -5.34 -3.27 37.28
N SER A 650 -6.15 -3.51 36.25
CA SER A 650 -7.34 -4.38 36.39
C SER A 650 -6.97 -5.79 36.84
N ARG A 651 -5.90 -6.38 36.29
CA ARG A 651 -5.47 -7.74 36.65
C ARG A 651 -4.77 -7.79 37.99
N THR A 652 -3.99 -6.77 38.34
CA THR A 652 -3.33 -6.69 39.64
C THR A 652 -4.33 -6.53 40.77
N THR A 653 -5.34 -5.66 40.60
CA THR A 653 -6.40 -5.48 41.61
C THR A 653 -7.24 -6.75 41.79
N GLU A 654 -7.64 -7.40 40.70
CA GLU A 654 -8.31 -8.70 40.74
C GLU A 654 -7.47 -9.74 41.49
N PHE A 655 -6.17 -9.86 41.15
CA PHE A 655 -5.25 -10.80 41.78
C PHE A 655 -5.06 -10.56 43.28
N LEU A 656 -4.89 -9.30 43.71
CA LEU A 656 -4.73 -8.96 45.12
C LEU A 656 -6.03 -9.24 45.91
N SER A 657 -7.20 -9.00 45.30
CA SER A 657 -8.49 -9.20 45.97
C SER A 657 -8.83 -10.68 46.24
N ILE A 658 -8.38 -11.60 45.36
CA ILE A 658 -8.69 -13.04 45.45
C ILE A 658 -8.11 -13.67 46.72
N GLU A 659 -6.94 -13.24 47.18
CA GLU A 659 -6.30 -13.78 48.38
C GLU A 659 -7.03 -13.43 49.70
N ILE A 660 -7.87 -12.39 49.75
CA ILE A 660 -8.63 -12.01 50.96
C ILE A 660 -9.91 -12.86 51.09
N ASP A 661 -10.55 -13.18 49.97
CA ASP A 661 -11.83 -13.91 49.97
C ASP A 661 -11.63 -15.43 50.04
N GLU A 662 -10.51 -15.98 49.55
CA GLU A 662 -10.26 -17.43 49.56
C GLU A 662 -10.05 -18.00 50.98
N GLY A 663 -9.75 -17.14 51.96
CA GLY A 663 -9.73 -17.48 53.38
C GLY A 663 -11.10 -17.45 54.09
N VAL A 664 -12.16 -16.84 53.51
CA VAL A 664 -13.42 -16.53 54.23
C VAL A 664 -14.71 -16.79 53.42
N ARG A 665 -14.72 -16.75 52.08
CA ARG A 665 -15.93 -16.93 51.26
C ARG A 665 -15.75 -17.95 50.13
N ARG A 666 -16.86 -18.65 49.86
CA ARG A 666 -16.99 -19.73 48.86
C ARG A 666 -16.43 -19.30 47.51
N VAL A 667 -15.61 -20.20 46.94
CA VAL A 667 -15.13 -20.26 45.55
C VAL A 667 -16.01 -19.44 44.61
N ALA A 668 -15.49 -18.32 44.12
CA ALA A 668 -16.19 -17.49 43.15
C ALA A 668 -16.62 -18.35 41.94
N PRO A 669 -17.91 -18.32 41.54
CA PRO A 669 -18.38 -19.13 40.42
C PRO A 669 -17.70 -18.68 39.12
N ARG A 670 -16.90 -19.57 38.51
CA ARG A 670 -16.27 -19.30 37.21
C ARG A 670 -17.35 -19.13 36.13
N LYS A 671 -17.25 -18.05 35.35
CA LYS A 671 -18.13 -17.77 34.21
C LYS A 671 -17.95 -18.88 33.16
N LYS A 672 -19.03 -19.59 32.79
CA LYS A 672 -18.97 -20.65 31.76
C LYS A 672 -18.49 -20.07 30.41
N SER A 673 -17.56 -20.76 29.77
CA SER A 673 -17.08 -20.40 28.41
C SER A 673 -18.21 -20.52 27.38
N ARG A 674 -18.38 -19.50 26.54
CA ARG A 674 -19.38 -19.47 25.45
C ARG A 674 -18.82 -20.09 24.17
N LEU A 675 -18.55 -21.40 24.19
CA LEU A 675 -17.98 -22.13 23.05
C LEU A 675 -18.79 -21.97 21.76
N TRP A 676 -20.12 -21.88 21.86
CA TRP A 676 -20.99 -21.73 20.68
C TRP A 676 -20.67 -20.47 19.86
N LEU A 677 -20.27 -19.36 20.51
CA LEU A 677 -19.85 -18.16 19.78
C LEU A 677 -18.57 -18.40 18.97
N HIS A 678 -17.63 -19.18 19.52
CA HIS A 678 -16.37 -19.49 18.83
C HIS A 678 -16.65 -20.37 17.61
N LEU A 679 -17.58 -21.32 17.73
CA LEU A 679 -18.02 -22.18 16.63
C LEU A 679 -18.77 -21.40 15.54
N LEU A 680 -19.61 -20.44 15.92
CA LEU A 680 -20.33 -19.59 14.97
C LEU A 680 -19.36 -18.74 14.14
N VAL A 681 -18.40 -18.07 14.80
CA VAL A 681 -17.38 -17.27 14.11
C VAL A 681 -16.54 -18.15 13.19
N PHE A 682 -16.13 -19.33 13.66
CA PHE A 682 -15.39 -20.28 12.83
C PHE A 682 -16.21 -20.77 11.62
N PHE A 683 -17.51 -21.00 11.79
CA PHE A 683 -18.40 -21.43 10.71
C PHE A 683 -18.55 -20.37 9.61
N ILE A 684 -18.73 -19.08 9.99
CA ILE A 684 -18.77 -17.98 9.00
C ILE A 684 -17.43 -17.89 8.26
N GLY A 685 -16.32 -18.08 8.97
CA GLY A 685 -15.01 -18.14 8.34
C GLY A 685 -14.83 -19.29 7.34
N ILE A 686 -15.33 -20.49 7.67
CA ILE A 686 -15.32 -21.64 6.74
C ILE A 686 -16.20 -21.36 5.52
N LEU A 687 -17.32 -20.66 5.70
CA LEU A 687 -18.19 -20.28 4.59
C LEU A 687 -17.44 -19.36 3.60
N SER A 688 -16.67 -18.39 4.10
CA SER A 688 -15.83 -17.52 3.27
C SER A 688 -14.73 -18.29 2.53
N PHE A 689 -14.06 -19.24 3.20
CA PHE A 689 -13.13 -20.16 2.55
C PHE A 689 -13.81 -20.96 1.43
N ALA A 690 -14.99 -21.52 1.70
CA ALA A 690 -15.71 -22.33 0.73
C ALA A 690 -16.15 -21.49 -0.47
N GLU A 691 -16.63 -20.27 -0.25
CA GLU A 691 -17.03 -19.35 -1.33
C GLU A 691 -15.84 -19.02 -2.24
N SER A 692 -14.74 -18.56 -1.64
CA SER A 692 -13.54 -18.19 -2.41
C SER A 692 -12.97 -19.37 -3.19
N TRP A 693 -13.00 -20.58 -2.60
CA TRP A 693 -12.54 -21.80 -3.26
C TRP A 693 -13.46 -22.24 -4.41
N ILE A 694 -14.78 -22.04 -4.28
CA ILE A 694 -15.72 -22.38 -5.36
C ILE A 694 -15.50 -21.44 -6.55
N GLU A 695 -15.38 -20.13 -6.30
CA GLU A 695 -15.16 -19.14 -7.35
C GLU A 695 -13.80 -19.33 -8.03
N SER A 696 -12.72 -19.53 -7.26
CA SER A 696 -11.38 -19.75 -7.82
C SER A 696 -11.28 -20.99 -8.71
N ASN A 697 -12.08 -22.02 -8.44
CA ASN A 697 -12.14 -23.22 -9.28
C ASN A 697 -13.19 -23.14 -10.41
N GLY A 698 -13.88 -22.01 -10.58
CA GLY A 698 -14.90 -21.82 -11.61
C GLY A 698 -16.23 -22.55 -11.35
N GLY A 699 -16.51 -22.90 -10.09
CA GLY A 699 -17.73 -23.56 -9.64
C GLY A 699 -17.49 -24.92 -8.98
N PHE A 700 -18.51 -25.42 -8.26
CA PHE A 700 -18.50 -26.75 -7.64
C PHE A 700 -19.92 -27.35 -7.58
N GLY A 701 -20.13 -28.47 -8.26
CA GLY A 701 -21.41 -29.18 -8.23
C GLY A 701 -22.57 -28.32 -8.77
N PRO A 702 -23.58 -27.97 -7.95
CA PRO A 702 -24.71 -27.13 -8.38
C PRO A 702 -24.39 -25.63 -8.44
N TRP A 703 -23.24 -25.21 -7.91
CA TRP A 703 -22.80 -23.81 -7.88
C TRP A 703 -21.88 -23.52 -9.06
N GLY A 704 -22.20 -22.48 -9.84
CA GLY A 704 -21.42 -22.05 -11.00
C GLY A 704 -20.25 -21.14 -10.61
N SER A 705 -19.70 -20.42 -11.59
CA SER A 705 -18.57 -19.50 -11.39
C SER A 705 -18.84 -18.31 -10.46
N GLY A 706 -20.12 -17.97 -10.19
CA GLY A 706 -20.52 -16.90 -9.28
C GLY A 706 -20.79 -17.34 -7.84
N GLY A 707 -20.17 -18.44 -7.38
CA GLY A 707 -20.20 -18.84 -5.97
C GLY A 707 -21.52 -19.45 -5.47
N ILE A 708 -21.63 -19.58 -4.14
CA ILE A 708 -22.86 -19.97 -3.42
C ILE A 708 -23.86 -18.81 -3.41
N ASN A 709 -23.39 -17.57 -3.45
CA ASN A 709 -24.23 -16.38 -3.32
C ASN A 709 -23.99 -15.34 -4.42
N SER A 710 -24.97 -15.18 -5.30
CA SER A 710 -24.91 -14.22 -6.41
C SER A 710 -25.08 -12.75 -6.00
N ASN A 711 -25.28 -12.43 -4.71
CA ASN A 711 -25.43 -11.04 -4.25
C ASN A 711 -24.07 -10.43 -3.89
N PHE A 712 -23.58 -9.57 -4.78
CA PHE A 712 -22.33 -8.82 -4.66
C PHE A 712 -22.08 -8.19 -3.28
N ILE A 713 -23.10 -7.61 -2.61
CA ILE A 713 -22.89 -6.94 -1.31
C ILE A 713 -22.59 -7.96 -0.20
N ILE A 714 -23.36 -9.04 -0.16
CA ILE A 714 -23.21 -10.05 0.89
C ILE A 714 -21.92 -10.83 0.66
N ASP A 715 -21.62 -11.13 -0.61
CA ASP A 715 -20.41 -11.80 -1.03
C ASP A 715 -19.16 -10.95 -0.70
N GLY A 716 -19.15 -9.67 -1.09
CA GLY A 716 -18.10 -8.73 -0.73
C GLY A 716 -17.89 -8.58 0.79
N LEU A 717 -18.97 -8.57 1.59
CA LEU A 717 -18.87 -8.57 3.06
C LEU A 717 -18.29 -9.89 3.61
N LEU A 718 -18.63 -11.01 2.99
CA LEU A 718 -18.10 -12.32 3.36
C LEU A 718 -16.61 -12.41 3.05
N PHE A 719 -16.15 -11.93 1.90
CA PHE A 719 -14.72 -11.85 1.57
C PHE A 719 -13.96 -10.83 2.42
N LEU A 720 -14.60 -9.72 2.80
CA LEU A 720 -13.96 -8.71 3.65
C LEU A 720 -13.74 -9.20 5.08
N PHE A 721 -14.74 -9.80 5.72
CA PHE A 721 -14.68 -10.16 7.15
C PHE A 721 -14.41 -11.66 7.41
N GLY A 722 -14.72 -12.51 6.45
CA GLY A 722 -14.60 -13.96 6.53
C GLY A 722 -13.21 -14.48 6.86
N PRO A 723 -12.13 -14.01 6.22
CA PRO A 723 -10.76 -14.44 6.54
C PRO A 723 -10.41 -14.19 8.01
N PHE A 724 -10.82 -13.04 8.57
CA PHE A 724 -10.59 -12.71 9.98
C PHE A 724 -11.41 -13.58 10.93
N PHE A 725 -12.66 -13.88 10.57
CA PHE A 725 -13.49 -14.81 11.34
C PHE A 725 -12.94 -16.24 11.28
N LEU A 726 -12.42 -16.68 10.14
CA LEU A 726 -11.75 -17.96 10.00
C LEU A 726 -10.51 -18.01 10.88
N TRP A 727 -9.71 -16.95 10.88
CA TRP A 727 -8.49 -16.86 11.66
C TRP A 727 -8.75 -16.86 13.18
N ILE A 728 -9.61 -15.96 13.68
CA ILE A 728 -9.93 -15.85 15.11
C ILE A 728 -10.71 -17.09 15.58
N GLY A 729 -11.76 -17.47 14.85
CA GLY A 729 -12.59 -18.63 15.17
C GLY A 729 -11.81 -19.93 15.12
N GLY A 730 -11.01 -20.11 14.06
CA GLY A 730 -10.15 -21.26 13.84
C GLY A 730 -9.12 -21.42 14.94
N ALA A 731 -8.37 -20.37 15.29
CA ALA A 731 -7.39 -20.45 16.37
C ALA A 731 -8.04 -20.82 17.72
N LEU A 732 -9.20 -20.26 18.04
CA LEU A 732 -9.91 -20.52 19.29
C LEU A 732 -10.50 -21.95 19.39
N VAL A 733 -10.92 -22.51 18.26
CA VAL A 733 -11.48 -23.88 18.18
C VAL A 733 -10.35 -24.91 18.09
N LEU A 734 -9.45 -24.75 17.12
CA LEU A 734 -8.31 -25.65 16.88
C LEU A 734 -7.29 -25.61 18.02
N GLY A 735 -7.17 -24.50 18.75
CA GLY A 735 -6.30 -24.41 19.94
C GLY A 735 -6.65 -25.43 21.02
N ARG A 736 -7.93 -25.77 21.16
CA ARG A 736 -8.39 -26.82 22.08
C ARG A 736 -7.96 -28.21 21.62
N ILE A 737 -7.89 -28.42 20.31
CA ILE A 737 -7.42 -29.66 19.69
C ILE A 737 -5.89 -29.76 19.84
N GLY A 738 -5.15 -28.67 19.57
CA GLY A 738 -3.70 -28.59 19.79
C GLY A 738 -3.31 -28.88 21.23
N ALA A 739 -4.09 -28.38 22.20
CA ALA A 739 -3.89 -28.69 23.62
C ALA A 739 -4.09 -30.18 23.98
N ALA A 740 -4.82 -30.93 23.15
CA ALA A 740 -4.99 -32.37 23.28
C ALA A 740 -3.86 -33.17 22.59
N GLY A 741 -2.82 -32.51 22.06
CA GLY A 741 -1.70 -33.11 21.34
C GLY A 741 -1.09 -34.36 22.01
N PRO A 742 -0.78 -34.36 23.32
CA PRO A 742 -0.25 -35.55 24.00
C PRO A 742 -1.21 -36.74 23.98
N ARG A 743 -2.54 -36.52 24.02
CA ARG A 743 -3.54 -37.60 23.92
C ARG A 743 -3.62 -38.14 22.50
N ILE A 744 -3.55 -37.27 21.50
CA ILE A 744 -3.54 -37.63 20.08
C ILE A 744 -2.30 -38.49 19.79
N PHE A 745 -1.12 -38.01 20.18
CA PHE A 745 0.16 -38.71 19.97
C PHE A 745 0.25 -40.04 20.73
N THR A 746 -0.25 -40.12 21.96
CA THR A 746 -0.28 -41.41 22.70
C THR A 746 -1.25 -42.42 22.10
N THR A 747 -2.30 -41.96 21.41
CA THR A 747 -3.24 -42.82 20.69
C THR A 747 -2.61 -43.34 19.39
N LEU A 748 -1.94 -42.46 18.63
CA LEU A 748 -1.28 -42.80 17.36
C LEU A 748 0.02 -43.61 17.52
N PHE A 749 0.87 -43.25 18.49
CA PHE A 749 2.23 -43.78 18.63
C PHE A 749 2.47 -44.59 19.91
N GLY A 750 1.42 -44.82 20.72
CA GLY A 750 1.53 -45.51 22.02
C GLY A 750 1.95 -46.98 21.95
N TRP A 751 2.04 -47.55 20.75
CA TRP A 751 2.61 -48.87 20.45
C TRP A 751 4.14 -48.89 20.35
N THR A 752 4.81 -47.73 20.25
CA THR A 752 6.25 -47.70 20.01
C THR A 752 7.02 -47.96 21.31
N PRO A 753 8.16 -48.68 21.26
CA PRO A 753 8.99 -48.96 22.44
C PRO A 753 9.46 -47.69 23.17
N ALA A 754 9.59 -46.57 22.45
CA ALA A 754 9.95 -45.28 23.03
C ALA A 754 8.85 -44.69 23.94
N LEU A 755 7.58 -45.08 23.75
CA LEU A 755 6.43 -44.49 24.43
C LEU A 755 5.83 -45.36 25.54
N THR A 756 6.12 -46.65 25.56
CA THR A 756 5.60 -47.58 26.58
C THR A 756 6.07 -47.22 27.99
N ASP A 757 7.30 -46.72 28.14
CA ASP A 757 7.88 -46.32 29.43
C ASP A 757 7.31 -44.99 29.96
N ILE A 758 6.77 -44.16 29.07
CA ILE A 758 6.34 -42.78 29.33
C ILE A 758 4.80 -42.70 29.50
N LYS A 759 4.07 -43.67 28.93
CA LYS A 759 2.59 -43.77 28.91
C LYS A 759 1.92 -43.65 30.28
N ARG A 760 2.55 -44.15 31.35
CA ARG A 760 2.01 -44.11 32.72
C ARG A 760 2.08 -42.70 33.34
N GLY A 761 3.04 -41.86 32.93
CA GLY A 761 3.17 -40.47 33.38
C GLY A 761 2.26 -39.47 32.65
N LEU A 762 1.80 -39.81 31.44
CA LEU A 762 1.03 -38.93 30.55
C LEU A 762 -0.48 -38.88 30.85
N ARG A 763 -1.02 -39.78 31.68
CA ARG A 763 -2.46 -39.83 31.99
C ARG A 763 -2.98 -38.63 32.80
N GLY A 764 -2.10 -37.84 33.40
CA GLY A 764 -2.47 -36.66 34.20
C GLY A 764 -2.25 -35.30 33.52
N SER A 765 -1.61 -35.24 32.35
CA SER A 765 -1.08 -33.98 31.80
C SER A 765 -2.01 -33.24 30.83
N GLY A 766 -3.10 -33.86 30.38
CA GLY A 766 -3.96 -33.29 29.35
C GLY A 766 -5.03 -32.35 29.92
N SER A 767 -4.90 -31.05 29.62
CA SER A 767 -5.88 -29.96 29.78
C SER A 767 -5.64 -28.94 30.91
N SER A 768 -4.44 -28.37 31.01
CA SER A 768 -4.31 -27.08 31.68
C SER A 768 -4.78 -25.95 30.75
N GLU A 769 -5.42 -24.93 31.32
CA GLU A 769 -5.81 -23.71 30.62
C GLU A 769 -4.60 -23.00 29.97
N SER A 770 -3.42 -23.12 30.60
CA SER A 770 -2.15 -22.57 30.08
C SER A 770 -1.71 -23.23 28.77
N VAL A 771 -1.85 -24.55 28.63
CA VAL A 771 -1.50 -25.28 27.39
C VAL A 771 -2.44 -24.91 26.24
N ASN A 772 -3.73 -24.68 26.52
CA ASN A 772 -4.66 -24.22 25.50
C ASN A 772 -4.32 -22.82 24.97
N ARG A 773 -3.96 -21.88 25.86
CA ARG A 773 -3.54 -20.53 25.46
C ARG A 773 -2.25 -20.56 24.62
N LEU A 774 -1.31 -21.44 24.98
CA LEU A 774 -0.09 -21.68 24.19
C LEU A 774 -0.41 -22.18 22.79
N ALA A 775 -1.27 -23.20 22.68
CA ALA A 775 -1.67 -23.75 21.39
C ALA A 775 -2.32 -22.68 20.50
N ILE A 776 -3.17 -21.81 21.07
CA ILE A 776 -3.79 -20.68 20.34
C ILE A 776 -2.72 -19.72 19.79
N ILE A 777 -1.75 -19.30 20.59
CA ILE A 777 -0.73 -18.33 20.14
C ILE A 777 0.14 -18.93 19.04
N LEU A 778 0.56 -20.20 19.19
CA LEU A 778 1.31 -20.91 18.13
C LEU A 778 0.50 -21.07 16.84
N LEU A 779 -0.81 -21.34 16.95
CA LEU A 779 -1.69 -21.40 15.78
C LEU A 779 -1.79 -20.06 15.08
N LEU A 780 -1.97 -18.98 15.84
CA LEU A 780 -2.07 -17.62 15.30
C LEU A 780 -0.76 -17.21 14.61
N THR A 781 0.40 -17.45 15.22
CA THR A 781 1.69 -17.07 14.61
C THR A 781 1.98 -17.87 13.35
N LEU A 782 1.79 -19.19 13.37
CA LEU A 782 2.11 -20.05 12.24
C LEU A 782 1.12 -19.89 11.07
N SER A 783 -0.16 -19.62 11.36
CA SER A 783 -1.12 -19.28 10.31
C SER A 783 -0.75 -17.96 9.62
N ILE A 784 -0.37 -16.92 10.37
CA ILE A 784 0.10 -15.63 9.81
C ILE A 784 1.32 -15.83 8.91
N VAL A 785 2.31 -16.61 9.35
CA VAL A 785 3.52 -16.92 8.56
C VAL A 785 3.18 -17.66 7.28
N THR A 786 2.27 -18.64 7.35
CA THR A 786 1.83 -19.42 6.18
C THR A 786 1.11 -18.54 5.17
N VAL A 787 0.20 -17.67 5.64
CA VAL A 787 -0.53 -16.73 4.78
C VAL A 787 0.42 -15.78 4.07
N ALA A 788 1.36 -15.18 4.82
CA ALA A 788 2.32 -14.24 4.26
C ALA A 788 3.23 -14.89 3.20
N ALA A 789 3.66 -16.14 3.43
CA ALA A 789 4.47 -16.87 2.47
C ALA A 789 3.69 -17.23 1.20
N VAL A 790 2.48 -17.78 1.34
CA VAL A 790 1.64 -18.17 0.18
C VAL A 790 1.24 -16.94 -0.63
N GLN A 791 0.72 -15.90 0.02
CA GLN A 791 0.25 -14.69 -0.66
C GLN A 791 1.39 -13.86 -1.22
N GLY A 792 2.52 -13.79 -0.52
CA GLY A 792 3.71 -13.09 -0.99
C GLY A 792 4.29 -13.75 -2.23
N TYR A 793 4.49 -15.07 -2.19
CA TYR A 793 5.02 -15.83 -3.32
C TYR A 793 4.06 -15.80 -4.53
N THR A 794 2.76 -15.95 -4.28
CA THR A 794 1.75 -15.83 -5.35
C THR A 794 1.78 -14.43 -5.97
N GLY A 795 1.95 -13.37 -5.17
CA GLY A 795 2.08 -12.01 -5.68
C GLY A 795 3.23 -11.85 -6.66
N THR A 796 4.45 -12.28 -6.28
CA THR A 796 5.63 -12.19 -7.16
C THR A 796 5.46 -12.98 -8.46
N LEU A 797 4.83 -14.17 -8.40
CA LEU A 797 4.52 -14.93 -9.61
C LEU A 797 3.48 -14.24 -10.51
N VAL A 798 2.51 -13.53 -9.94
CA VAL A 798 1.53 -12.76 -10.72
C VAL A 798 2.22 -11.61 -11.44
N ASP A 799 3.20 -10.96 -10.81
CA ASP A 799 4.00 -9.90 -11.43
C ASP A 799 4.84 -10.47 -12.61
N GLU A 800 5.52 -11.60 -12.40
CA GLU A 800 6.26 -12.32 -13.46
C GLU A 800 5.38 -12.73 -14.64
N ARG A 801 4.21 -13.31 -14.36
CA ARG A 801 3.24 -13.70 -15.40
C ARG A 801 2.69 -12.49 -16.12
N THR A 802 2.44 -11.38 -15.42
CA THR A 802 1.95 -10.14 -16.03
C THR A 802 2.96 -9.62 -17.03
N THR A 803 4.25 -9.64 -16.70
CA THR A 803 5.31 -9.32 -17.67
C THR A 803 5.34 -10.29 -18.84
N SER A 804 5.27 -11.59 -18.57
CA SER A 804 5.30 -12.62 -19.60
C SER A 804 4.10 -12.48 -20.56
N ALA A 805 2.93 -12.08 -20.06
CA ALA A 805 1.76 -11.77 -20.87
C ALA A 805 1.94 -10.52 -21.73
N GLN A 806 2.53 -9.46 -21.17
CA GLN A 806 2.74 -8.19 -21.87
C GLN A 806 3.85 -8.28 -22.94
N THR A 807 5.01 -8.86 -22.60
CA THR A 807 6.19 -8.94 -23.49
C THR A 807 6.18 -10.16 -24.38
N GLY A 808 5.59 -11.27 -23.94
CA GLY A 808 5.47 -12.50 -24.72
C GLY A 808 6.71 -13.39 -24.76
N ALA A 809 7.90 -12.82 -24.87
CA ALA A 809 9.20 -13.50 -24.92
C ALA A 809 10.27 -12.69 -24.16
N ASP A 810 11.54 -13.09 -24.23
CA ASP A 810 12.65 -12.29 -23.70
C ASP A 810 12.74 -10.91 -24.35
N LEU A 811 12.56 -10.88 -25.67
CA LEU A 811 12.53 -9.68 -26.47
C LEU A 811 11.42 -9.78 -27.53
N GLN A 812 10.53 -8.81 -27.53
CA GLN A 812 9.59 -8.57 -28.61
C GLN A 812 10.07 -7.37 -29.42
N VAL A 813 10.17 -7.55 -30.74
CA VAL A 813 10.52 -6.47 -31.67
C VAL A 813 9.38 -6.23 -32.64
N GLN A 814 8.91 -5.00 -32.64
CA GLN A 814 7.99 -4.47 -33.62
C GLN A 814 8.84 -3.71 -34.66
N PHE A 815 8.69 -4.02 -35.94
CA PHE A 815 9.33 -3.34 -37.07
C PHE A 815 8.34 -2.43 -37.77
N ASP A 816 8.85 -1.40 -38.44
CA ASP A 816 8.04 -0.41 -39.17
C ASP A 816 7.32 -1.03 -40.37
N GLU A 817 7.99 -1.96 -41.06
CA GLU A 817 7.45 -2.72 -42.19
C GLU A 817 7.43 -4.23 -41.88
N PRO A 818 6.50 -5.00 -42.49
CA PRO A 818 6.54 -6.45 -42.38
C PRO A 818 7.80 -7.03 -43.03
N ILE A 819 8.65 -7.66 -42.24
CA ILE A 819 9.91 -8.27 -42.71
C ILE A 819 9.90 -9.78 -42.59
N SER A 820 10.80 -10.43 -43.34
CA SER A 820 11.00 -11.88 -43.29
C SER A 820 11.79 -12.32 -42.05
N LYS A 821 11.70 -13.61 -41.72
CA LYS A 821 12.46 -14.23 -40.61
C LYS A 821 13.96 -13.93 -40.66
N GLN A 822 14.56 -14.05 -41.84
CA GLN A 822 16.01 -13.84 -42.01
C GLN A 822 16.40 -12.38 -41.74
N GLN A 823 15.60 -11.43 -42.21
CA GLN A 823 15.86 -10.01 -41.98
C GLN A 823 15.75 -9.68 -40.49
N ALA A 824 14.69 -10.16 -39.82
CA ALA A 824 14.51 -9.94 -38.39
C ALA A 824 15.68 -10.48 -37.54
N MET A 825 16.19 -11.66 -37.91
CA MET A 825 17.38 -12.26 -37.28
C MET A 825 18.63 -11.40 -37.47
N GLU A 826 18.90 -10.94 -38.70
CA GLU A 826 20.06 -10.09 -39.01
C GLU A 826 20.03 -8.75 -38.23
N HIS A 827 18.85 -8.16 -38.04
CA HIS A 827 18.69 -6.94 -37.24
C HIS A 827 19.07 -7.14 -35.77
N VAL A 828 18.59 -8.23 -35.14
CA VAL A 828 18.86 -8.51 -33.74
C VAL A 828 20.30 -8.98 -33.52
N ASP A 829 20.86 -9.80 -34.41
CA ASP A 829 22.28 -10.21 -34.34
C ASP A 829 23.23 -8.99 -34.38
N LEU A 830 22.94 -8.01 -35.24
CA LEU A 830 23.71 -6.75 -35.28
C LEU A 830 23.59 -5.95 -33.99
N ALA A 831 22.43 -5.98 -33.32
CA ALA A 831 22.24 -5.32 -32.04
C ALA A 831 22.98 -6.06 -30.91
N ILE A 832 22.99 -7.39 -30.93
CA ILE A 832 23.78 -8.22 -30.00
C ILE A 832 25.28 -7.88 -30.12
N GLU A 833 25.81 -7.81 -31.34
CA GLU A 833 27.21 -7.44 -31.59
C GLU A 833 27.55 -6.02 -31.08
N ARG A 834 26.60 -5.09 -31.11
CA ARG A 834 26.80 -3.71 -30.61
C ARG A 834 26.68 -3.62 -29.10
N ALA A 835 25.74 -4.34 -28.51
CA ALA A 835 25.52 -4.37 -27.07
C ALA A 835 26.73 -4.94 -26.32
N ASP A 836 27.48 -5.87 -26.94
CA ASP A 836 28.69 -6.50 -26.38
C ASP A 836 28.47 -7.04 -24.95
N VAL A 837 27.34 -7.71 -24.75
CA VAL A 837 26.93 -8.30 -23.48
C VAL A 837 27.26 -9.80 -23.47
N PRO A 838 28.11 -10.29 -22.56
CA PRO A 838 28.60 -11.68 -22.59
C PRO A 838 27.54 -12.72 -22.23
N GLU A 839 26.38 -12.30 -21.72
CA GLU A 839 25.25 -13.17 -21.41
C GLU A 839 24.41 -13.54 -22.63
N ILE A 840 24.48 -12.76 -23.72
CA ILE A 840 23.70 -12.97 -24.95
C ILE A 840 24.68 -13.00 -26.12
N ASP A 841 25.02 -14.19 -26.60
CA ASP A 841 25.96 -14.37 -27.72
C ASP A 841 25.25 -14.66 -29.06
N MET A 842 24.02 -15.17 -29.03
CA MET A 842 23.23 -15.53 -30.20
C MET A 842 21.74 -15.65 -29.86
N ILE A 843 20.90 -15.72 -30.89
CA ILE A 843 19.47 -15.99 -30.76
C ILE A 843 19.26 -17.50 -30.61
N ASP A 844 18.62 -17.94 -29.53
CA ASP A 844 18.35 -19.35 -29.27
C ASP A 844 17.14 -19.82 -30.08
N TYR A 845 16.01 -19.11 -29.96
CA TYR A 845 14.78 -19.36 -30.69
C TYR A 845 14.11 -18.06 -31.12
N MET A 846 13.32 -18.13 -32.19
CA MET A 846 12.51 -16.99 -32.64
C MET A 846 11.23 -17.47 -33.33
N THR A 847 10.17 -16.70 -33.16
CA THR A 847 8.89 -16.92 -33.83
C THR A 847 8.23 -15.60 -34.20
N SER A 848 7.27 -15.67 -35.11
CA SER A 848 6.36 -14.57 -35.42
C SER A 848 4.94 -14.99 -35.04
N VAL A 849 4.05 -14.01 -34.95
CA VAL A 849 2.62 -14.22 -34.73
C VAL A 849 1.83 -13.61 -35.89
N GLY A 850 0.69 -14.20 -36.22
CA GLY A 850 -0.26 -13.66 -37.18
C GLY A 850 -1.56 -13.24 -36.52
N ASP A 851 -2.16 -12.16 -37.03
CA ASP A 851 -3.43 -11.64 -36.56
C ASP A 851 -4.40 -11.53 -37.74
N ILE A 852 -5.42 -12.40 -37.76
CA ILE A 852 -6.45 -12.43 -38.80
C ILE A 852 -7.84 -12.42 -38.18
N PHE A 853 -8.85 -12.05 -38.95
CA PHE A 853 -10.24 -12.16 -38.52
C PHE A 853 -10.91 -13.34 -39.23
N THR A 854 -11.48 -14.25 -38.45
CA THR A 854 -12.28 -15.37 -38.95
C THR A 854 -13.70 -15.27 -38.42
N ASN A 855 -14.62 -16.10 -38.93
CA ASN A 855 -15.97 -16.23 -38.41
C ASN A 855 -16.39 -17.69 -38.41
N GLN A 856 -17.30 -18.07 -37.50
CA GLN A 856 -17.86 -19.42 -37.53
C GLN A 856 -18.75 -19.58 -38.78
N LYS A 857 -18.67 -20.75 -39.41
CA LYS A 857 -19.45 -21.04 -40.61
C LYS A 857 -20.95 -20.86 -40.39
N GLY A 858 -21.55 -19.96 -41.17
CA GLY A 858 -22.97 -19.63 -41.10
C GLY A 858 -23.31 -18.48 -40.14
N GLU A 859 -22.31 -17.94 -39.44
CA GLU A 859 -22.44 -16.77 -38.56
C GLU A 859 -21.67 -15.58 -39.12
N GLY A 860 -22.15 -14.36 -38.86
CA GLY A 860 -21.55 -13.12 -39.34
C GLY A 860 -20.64 -12.41 -38.33
N SER A 861 -20.43 -13.00 -37.15
CA SER A 861 -19.66 -12.38 -36.09
C SER A 861 -18.16 -12.67 -36.28
N LEU A 862 -17.36 -11.62 -36.41
CA LEU A 862 -15.91 -11.74 -36.55
C LEU A 862 -15.27 -12.11 -35.21
N LEU A 863 -14.32 -13.03 -35.27
CA LEU A 863 -13.48 -13.50 -34.19
C LEU A 863 -12.06 -13.12 -34.52
N ARG A 864 -11.37 -12.47 -33.57
CA ARG A 864 -9.93 -12.27 -33.69
C ARG A 864 -9.25 -13.63 -33.58
N THR A 865 -8.44 -13.97 -34.57
CA THR A 865 -7.79 -15.27 -34.68
C THR A 865 -6.29 -15.06 -34.68
N TRP A 866 -5.68 -15.46 -33.56
CA TRP A 866 -4.26 -15.38 -33.32
C TRP A 866 -3.58 -16.64 -33.84
N VAL A 867 -2.60 -16.47 -34.72
CA VAL A 867 -1.90 -17.56 -35.40
C VAL A 867 -0.52 -17.69 -34.80
N LEU A 868 -0.22 -18.88 -34.29
CA LEU A 868 1.10 -19.23 -33.79
C LEU A 868 1.86 -20.03 -34.85
N PHE A 869 3.03 -19.53 -35.22
CA PHE A 869 3.93 -20.19 -36.17
C PHE A 869 4.94 -21.10 -35.46
N ASP A 870 5.54 -22.03 -36.21
CA ASP A 870 6.49 -23.01 -35.67
C ASP A 870 7.60 -22.39 -34.79
N GLY A 871 7.92 -23.05 -33.69
CA GLY A 871 8.92 -22.61 -32.70
C GLY A 871 8.36 -21.69 -31.60
N HIS A 872 7.04 -21.45 -31.59
CA HIS A 872 6.39 -20.65 -30.54
C HIS A 872 6.48 -21.28 -29.15
N GLU A 873 6.63 -22.59 -29.05
CA GLU A 873 6.69 -23.35 -27.80
C GLU A 873 8.01 -23.14 -27.05
N ASP A 874 9.08 -22.85 -27.80
CA ASP A 874 10.42 -22.59 -27.28
C ASP A 874 10.76 -21.08 -27.24
N THR A 875 9.97 -20.24 -27.92
CA THR A 875 10.20 -18.78 -27.98
C THR A 875 9.28 -17.97 -27.06
N LEU A 876 7.98 -18.30 -27.03
CA LEU A 876 7.03 -17.56 -26.20
C LEU A 876 6.99 -18.14 -24.79
N GLN A 877 6.86 -17.26 -23.81
CA GLN A 877 6.83 -17.61 -22.39
C GLN A 877 5.43 -18.05 -21.99
N TRP A 878 5.11 -19.31 -22.27
CA TRP A 878 3.86 -19.94 -21.86
C TRP A 878 3.90 -20.35 -20.39
N ASP A 879 2.95 -19.87 -19.61
CA ASP A 879 2.75 -20.32 -18.23
C ASP A 879 1.62 -21.38 -18.14
N GLU A 880 1.57 -22.12 -17.03
CA GLU A 880 0.54 -23.17 -16.80
C GLU A 880 -0.90 -22.64 -16.80
N GLN A 881 -1.11 -21.32 -16.67
CA GLN A 881 -2.45 -20.70 -16.64
C GLN A 881 -2.87 -20.14 -18.00
N ALA A 882 -1.91 -19.83 -18.88
CA ALA A 882 -2.15 -19.37 -20.23
C ALA A 882 -2.89 -20.45 -21.04
N ILE A 883 -2.41 -21.69 -21.01
CA ILE A 883 -2.88 -22.78 -21.87
C ILE A 883 -3.84 -23.76 -21.17
N PRO A 884 -4.65 -24.52 -21.92
CA PRO A 884 -5.41 -25.62 -21.35
C PRO A 884 -4.48 -26.77 -20.93
N GLY A 885 -4.26 -26.94 -19.63
CA GLY A 885 -3.40 -27.98 -19.06
C GLY A 885 -2.11 -27.40 -18.49
N SER A 886 -1.03 -28.19 -18.45
CA SER A 886 0.26 -27.76 -17.89
C SER A 886 1.47 -28.08 -18.79
N ASP A 887 1.23 -28.57 -20.01
CA ASP A 887 2.28 -29.01 -20.93
C ASP A 887 2.09 -28.30 -22.28
N ILE A 888 2.90 -27.27 -22.51
CA ILE A 888 2.89 -26.52 -23.77
C ILE A 888 3.27 -27.39 -24.97
N GLY A 889 4.12 -28.41 -24.79
CA GLY A 889 4.48 -29.31 -25.87
C GLY A 889 3.29 -30.14 -26.35
N ALA A 890 2.41 -30.55 -25.43
CA ALA A 890 1.17 -31.23 -25.77
C ALA A 890 0.19 -30.31 -26.51
N VAL A 891 0.00 -29.08 -26.01
CA VAL A 891 -0.92 -28.10 -26.63
C VAL A 891 -0.42 -27.62 -27.99
N SER A 892 0.90 -27.43 -28.13
CA SER A 892 1.54 -27.10 -29.42
C SER A 892 1.33 -28.23 -30.45
N ALA A 893 1.53 -29.49 -30.05
CA ALA A 893 1.27 -30.63 -30.92
C ALA A 893 -0.21 -30.71 -31.36
N ASP A 894 -1.13 -30.36 -30.46
CA ASP A 894 -2.56 -30.28 -30.75
C ASP A 894 -2.88 -29.13 -31.73
N TRP A 895 -2.30 -27.94 -31.57
CA TRP A 895 -2.41 -26.84 -32.53
C TRP A 895 -1.85 -27.19 -33.91
N ALA A 896 -0.73 -27.93 -33.95
CA ALA A 896 -0.15 -28.43 -35.19
C ALA A 896 -1.05 -29.45 -35.93
N MET A 897 -2.01 -30.08 -35.23
CA MET A 897 -3.01 -30.99 -35.79
C MET A 897 -4.38 -30.34 -35.99
N ALA A 898 -4.40 -29.05 -36.36
CA ALA A 898 -5.61 -28.24 -36.54
C ALA A 898 -6.49 -28.10 -35.27
N GLY A 899 -5.87 -28.15 -34.09
CA GLY A 899 -6.50 -27.77 -32.84
C GLY A 899 -6.65 -26.25 -32.71
N PHE A 900 -7.59 -25.81 -31.87
CA PHE A 900 -7.69 -24.42 -31.44
C PHE A 900 -8.01 -24.31 -29.96
N THR A 901 -7.61 -23.20 -29.36
CA THR A 901 -8.07 -22.78 -28.03
C THR A 901 -8.78 -21.43 -28.13
N ALA A 902 -9.65 -21.14 -27.17
CA ALA A 902 -10.44 -19.91 -27.20
C ALA A 902 -10.52 -19.24 -25.83
N GLY A 903 -10.42 -17.91 -25.82
CA GLY A 903 -10.63 -17.08 -24.63
C GLY A 903 -12.09 -17.12 -24.15
N GLY A 904 -12.34 -16.56 -22.97
CA GLY A 904 -13.67 -16.59 -22.34
C GLY A 904 -14.79 -16.01 -23.23
N ALA A 905 -14.59 -14.80 -23.74
CA ALA A 905 -15.55 -14.14 -24.62
C ALA A 905 -15.64 -14.81 -26.00
N ALA A 906 -14.51 -15.27 -26.56
CA ALA A 906 -14.49 -16.01 -27.82
C ALA A 906 -15.30 -17.31 -27.74
N ARG A 907 -15.22 -18.04 -26.61
CA ARG A 907 -16.04 -19.24 -26.38
C ARG A 907 -17.53 -18.94 -26.33
N ASP A 908 -17.91 -17.86 -25.65
CA ASP A 908 -19.32 -17.47 -25.53
C ASP A 908 -19.89 -17.09 -26.91
N GLN A 909 -19.07 -16.48 -27.77
CA GLN A 909 -19.41 -16.18 -29.16
C GLN A 909 -19.47 -17.43 -30.05
N LEU A 910 -18.62 -18.44 -29.80
CA LEU A 910 -18.60 -19.72 -30.50
C LEU A 910 -19.67 -20.72 -30.01
N ASP A 911 -20.39 -20.40 -28.93
CA ASP A 911 -21.30 -21.31 -28.21
C ASP A 911 -20.62 -22.64 -27.79
N VAL A 912 -19.35 -22.55 -27.36
CA VAL A 912 -18.54 -23.71 -26.92
C VAL A 912 -18.30 -23.67 -25.42
N SER A 913 -18.72 -24.70 -24.69
CA SER A 913 -18.51 -24.83 -23.25
C SER A 913 -17.13 -25.40 -22.89
N ARG A 914 -16.69 -25.19 -21.64
CA ARG A 914 -15.45 -25.80 -21.10
C ARG A 914 -15.44 -27.33 -21.18
N THR A 915 -16.61 -27.97 -21.26
CA THR A 915 -16.73 -29.44 -21.34
C THR A 915 -16.70 -29.99 -22.76
N ASP A 916 -16.73 -29.14 -23.78
CA ASP A 916 -16.88 -29.56 -25.18
C ASP A 916 -15.54 -29.86 -25.86
N VAL A 917 -14.50 -30.12 -25.07
CA VAL A 917 -13.15 -30.49 -25.54
C VAL A 917 -13.23 -31.70 -26.47
N GLY A 918 -12.62 -31.58 -27.65
CA GLY A 918 -12.70 -32.54 -28.75
C GLY A 918 -13.84 -32.30 -29.74
N GLY A 919 -14.66 -31.26 -29.56
CA GLY A 919 -15.66 -30.82 -30.53
C GLY A 919 -15.05 -30.12 -31.75
N ASN A 920 -15.64 -30.30 -32.93
CA ASN A 920 -15.18 -29.64 -34.16
C ASN A 920 -15.98 -28.37 -34.46
N VAL A 921 -15.28 -27.32 -34.86
CA VAL A 921 -15.84 -26.05 -35.34
C VAL A 921 -15.26 -25.76 -36.72
N THR A 922 -16.07 -25.20 -37.63
CA THR A 922 -15.58 -24.77 -38.95
C THR A 922 -15.41 -23.26 -38.96
N LEU A 923 -14.16 -22.80 -39.06
CA LEU A 923 -13.82 -21.39 -39.20
C LEU A 923 -13.77 -21.00 -40.68
N GLN A 924 -14.24 -19.80 -40.99
CA GLN A 924 -14.20 -19.20 -42.32
C GLN A 924 -13.29 -17.97 -42.32
N TYR A 925 -12.47 -17.84 -43.35
CA TYR A 925 -11.69 -16.64 -43.63
C TYR A 925 -12.17 -16.04 -44.95
N THR A 926 -12.39 -14.73 -44.97
CA THR A 926 -12.86 -14.01 -46.17
C THR A 926 -11.80 -13.02 -46.60
N SER A 927 -11.18 -13.24 -47.76
CA SER A 927 -10.30 -12.27 -48.39
C SER A 927 -11.06 -11.46 -49.43
N TYR A 928 -10.79 -10.15 -49.48
CA TYR A 928 -11.39 -9.23 -50.43
C TYR A 928 -10.35 -8.82 -51.47
N GLY A 929 -10.63 -9.14 -52.73
CA GLY A 929 -9.84 -8.72 -53.87
C GLY A 929 -10.54 -7.60 -54.65
N PHE A 930 -9.76 -6.71 -55.24
CA PHE A 930 -10.26 -5.72 -56.17
C PHE A 930 -10.32 -6.30 -57.59
N GLY A 931 -11.53 -6.52 -58.10
CA GLY A 931 -11.82 -7.10 -59.41
C GLY A 931 -11.89 -6.09 -60.56
N GLY A 932 -11.49 -4.84 -60.34
CA GLY A 932 -11.64 -3.73 -61.30
C GLY A 932 -12.95 -2.96 -61.12
N PHE A 933 -13.32 -2.16 -62.12
CA PHE A 933 -14.58 -1.42 -62.13
C PHE A 933 -15.56 -2.04 -63.14
N ASP A 934 -16.85 -2.04 -62.82
CA ASP A 934 -17.89 -2.42 -63.77
C ASP A 934 -18.08 -1.36 -64.87
N SER A 935 -18.98 -1.61 -65.82
CA SER A 935 -19.27 -0.68 -66.91
C SER A 935 -19.84 0.69 -66.46
N GLU A 936 -20.24 0.81 -65.20
CA GLU A 936 -20.79 2.01 -64.56
C GLU A 936 -19.78 2.68 -63.62
N MET A 937 -18.51 2.24 -63.62
CA MET A 937 -17.43 2.71 -62.74
C MET A 937 -17.63 2.38 -61.25
N ASN A 938 -18.44 1.36 -60.91
CA ASN A 938 -18.51 0.87 -59.53
C ASN A 938 -17.37 -0.14 -59.26
N PRO A 939 -16.71 -0.08 -58.09
CA PRO A 939 -15.67 -1.04 -57.74
C PRO A 939 -16.27 -2.45 -57.58
N ILE A 940 -15.74 -3.41 -58.32
CA ILE A 940 -16.07 -4.83 -58.17
C ILE A 940 -15.20 -5.38 -57.05
N ILE A 941 -15.80 -5.68 -55.91
CA ILE A 941 -15.14 -6.39 -54.82
C ILE A 941 -15.41 -7.88 -54.99
N THR A 942 -14.37 -8.67 -55.27
CA THR A 942 -14.46 -10.13 -55.29
C THR A 942 -14.09 -10.67 -53.92
N SER A 943 -15.00 -11.38 -53.24
CA SER A 943 -14.67 -12.07 -52.00
C SER A 943 -14.35 -13.53 -52.26
N THR A 944 -13.24 -14.02 -51.69
CA THR A 944 -12.89 -15.44 -51.66
C THR A 944 -13.04 -15.93 -50.24
N VAL A 945 -13.90 -16.93 -50.03
CA VAL A 945 -14.13 -17.53 -48.70
C VAL A 945 -13.46 -18.90 -48.67
N THR A 946 -12.61 -19.12 -47.68
CA THR A 946 -11.95 -20.39 -47.39
C THR A 946 -12.41 -20.91 -46.03
N GLU A 947 -12.36 -22.22 -45.83
CA GLU A 947 -12.86 -22.88 -44.62
C GLU A 947 -11.81 -23.83 -44.05
N ALA A 948 -11.68 -23.87 -42.72
CA ALA A 948 -10.89 -24.85 -42.00
C ALA A 948 -11.73 -25.51 -40.91
N GLU A 949 -11.71 -26.83 -40.84
CA GLU A 949 -12.29 -27.59 -39.73
C GLU A 949 -11.24 -27.72 -38.64
N VAL A 950 -11.53 -27.17 -37.46
CA VAL A 950 -10.62 -27.13 -36.31
C VAL A 950 -11.26 -27.78 -35.09
N THR A 951 -10.43 -28.39 -34.24
CA THR A 951 -10.90 -29.11 -33.03
C THR A 951 -10.64 -28.29 -31.77
N TYR A 952 -11.66 -28.14 -30.92
CA TYR A 952 -11.57 -27.39 -29.68
C TYR A 952 -10.76 -28.15 -28.62
N MET A 953 -9.64 -27.59 -28.19
CA MET A 953 -8.70 -28.22 -27.24
C MET A 953 -8.87 -27.72 -25.81
N GLY A 954 -9.67 -26.68 -25.59
CA GLY A 954 -9.89 -26.08 -24.28
C GLY A 954 -9.77 -24.56 -24.31
N GLY A 955 -10.03 -23.92 -23.17
CA GLY A 955 -9.93 -22.48 -23.04
C GLY A 955 -8.53 -22.06 -22.63
N HIS A 956 -8.03 -20.98 -23.23
CA HIS A 956 -6.86 -20.26 -22.71
C HIS A 956 -7.34 -19.08 -21.84
N ARG A 957 -6.52 -18.64 -20.87
CA ARG A 957 -6.82 -17.45 -20.07
C ARG A 957 -6.20 -16.19 -20.67
N TRP A 958 -4.96 -16.30 -21.14
CA TRP A 958 -4.20 -15.24 -21.79
C TRP A 958 -3.23 -15.84 -22.81
N VAL A 959 -2.67 -15.00 -23.69
CA VAL A 959 -1.71 -15.40 -24.73
C VAL A 959 -0.45 -14.50 -24.62
N PRO A 960 0.77 -15.06 -24.62
CA PRO A 960 1.99 -14.24 -24.54
C PRO A 960 2.11 -13.24 -25.69
N GLY A 961 2.36 -11.98 -25.35
CA GLY A 961 2.48 -10.87 -26.30
C GLY A 961 1.13 -10.33 -26.78
N LEU A 962 0.03 -10.68 -26.11
CA LEU A 962 -1.32 -10.22 -26.39
C LEU A 962 -1.99 -9.73 -25.09
N LEU A 963 -2.69 -8.59 -25.14
CA LEU A 963 -3.34 -8.03 -23.95
C LEU A 963 -4.44 -8.98 -23.45
N SER A 964 -4.73 -8.99 -22.14
CA SER A 964 -5.71 -9.93 -21.57
C SER A 964 -7.14 -9.75 -22.08
N SER A 965 -7.55 -8.51 -22.36
CA SER A 965 -8.85 -8.21 -22.98
C SER A 965 -8.94 -8.77 -24.41
N GLU A 966 -7.86 -8.63 -25.17
CA GLU A 966 -7.73 -9.16 -26.53
C GLU A 966 -7.66 -10.69 -26.52
N SER A 967 -6.91 -11.28 -25.59
CA SER A 967 -6.80 -12.72 -25.39
C SER A 967 -8.16 -13.34 -25.07
N SER A 968 -8.97 -12.71 -24.21
CA SER A 968 -10.33 -13.18 -23.90
C SER A 968 -11.23 -13.25 -25.14
N GLN A 969 -11.01 -12.37 -26.12
CA GLN A 969 -11.74 -12.30 -27.39
C GLN A 969 -11.09 -13.12 -28.52
N ALA A 970 -9.91 -13.68 -28.31
CA ALA A 970 -9.13 -14.35 -29.34
C ALA A 970 -9.40 -15.87 -29.40
N VAL A 971 -9.30 -16.39 -30.62
CA VAL A 971 -9.14 -17.81 -30.92
C VAL A 971 -7.68 -18.03 -31.31
N VAL A 972 -7.00 -18.99 -30.70
CA VAL A 972 -5.60 -19.32 -31.01
C VAL A 972 -5.55 -20.58 -31.85
N ILE A 973 -4.89 -20.49 -33.00
CA ILE A 973 -4.70 -21.60 -33.95
C ILE A 973 -3.22 -21.77 -34.30
N GLY A 974 -2.83 -22.99 -34.67
CA GLY A 974 -1.50 -23.28 -35.19
C GLY A 974 -1.35 -23.04 -36.69
N GLU A 975 -0.11 -23.18 -37.16
CA GLU A 975 0.31 -22.99 -38.54
C GLU A 975 -0.48 -23.86 -39.56
N GLU A 976 -0.84 -25.10 -39.21
CA GLU A 976 -1.60 -25.98 -40.12
C GLU A 976 -3.00 -25.44 -40.41
N SER A 977 -3.71 -24.96 -39.38
CA SER A 977 -5.02 -24.30 -39.56
C SER A 977 -4.89 -23.04 -40.43
N TYR A 978 -3.79 -22.30 -40.28
CA TYR A 978 -3.50 -21.14 -41.12
C TYR A 978 -3.28 -21.51 -42.60
N LYS A 979 -2.55 -22.59 -42.88
CA LYS A 979 -2.39 -23.15 -44.23
C LYS A 979 -3.72 -23.60 -44.84
N LEU A 980 -4.62 -24.17 -44.04
CA LEU A 980 -5.96 -24.55 -44.50
C LEU A 980 -6.82 -23.32 -44.86
N LEU A 981 -6.68 -22.21 -44.13
CA LEU A 981 -7.42 -20.98 -44.37
C LEU A 981 -6.84 -20.15 -45.53
N LEU A 982 -5.53 -19.94 -45.62
CA LEU A 982 -4.93 -19.03 -46.62
C LEU A 982 -4.23 -19.76 -47.79
N GLY A 983 -4.06 -21.08 -47.70
CA GLY A 983 -3.39 -21.90 -48.69
C GLY A 983 -1.97 -22.32 -48.29
N PRO A 984 -1.40 -23.36 -48.92
CA PRO A 984 -0.15 -24.01 -48.47
C PRO A 984 1.10 -23.15 -48.61
N THR A 985 1.11 -22.15 -49.50
CA THR A 985 2.26 -21.24 -49.69
C THR A 985 2.21 -20.00 -48.80
N ALA A 986 1.14 -19.81 -48.02
CA ALA A 986 0.95 -18.60 -47.21
C ALA A 986 1.98 -18.44 -46.08
N VAL A 987 2.60 -19.55 -45.65
CA VAL A 987 3.62 -19.55 -44.59
C VAL A 987 5.01 -19.25 -45.12
N ASP A 988 5.38 -19.82 -46.27
CA ASP A 988 6.72 -19.65 -46.84
C ASP A 988 7.02 -18.19 -47.23
N ASP A 989 5.98 -17.44 -47.65
CA ASP A 989 6.05 -16.03 -47.99
C ASP A 989 5.62 -15.11 -46.82
N TYR A 990 5.45 -15.64 -45.61
CA TYR A 990 4.95 -14.87 -44.48
C TYR A 990 5.97 -13.82 -44.03
N THR A 991 5.51 -12.57 -43.94
CA THR A 991 6.26 -11.48 -43.33
C THR A 991 5.48 -10.96 -42.13
N SER A 992 6.20 -10.60 -41.07
CA SER A 992 5.62 -10.07 -39.85
C SER A 992 6.32 -8.78 -39.49
N ASN A 993 5.53 -7.83 -39.00
CA ASN A 993 6.06 -6.66 -38.33
C ASN A 993 6.33 -6.96 -36.84
N ARG A 994 5.84 -8.08 -36.29
CA ARG A 994 6.06 -8.46 -34.89
C ARG A 994 6.80 -9.79 -34.79
N TRP A 995 7.95 -9.75 -34.14
CA TRP A 995 8.82 -10.90 -33.91
C TRP A 995 9.14 -11.04 -32.43
N PHE A 996 9.27 -12.29 -31.99
CA PHE A 996 9.65 -12.65 -30.63
C PHE A 996 10.94 -13.45 -30.66
N PHE A 997 11.79 -13.22 -29.68
CA PHE A 997 13.12 -13.81 -29.57
C PHE A 997 13.32 -14.34 -28.15
N GLU A 998 13.85 -15.55 -28.06
CA GLU A 998 14.41 -16.17 -26.86
C GLU A 998 15.93 -16.08 -26.95
N LEU A 999 16.56 -15.54 -25.92
CA LEU A 999 17.95 -15.10 -25.96
C LEU A 999 18.76 -15.62 -24.77
N CYS A 1000 18.17 -15.63 -23.57
CA CYS A 1000 18.85 -16.10 -22.37
C CYS A 1000 17.86 -16.42 -21.24
N ASP A 1001 18.32 -17.11 -20.20
CA ASP A 1001 17.52 -17.41 -19.01
C ASP A 1001 17.22 -16.13 -18.20
N GLN A 1002 16.07 -15.52 -18.49
CA GLN A 1002 15.51 -14.32 -17.87
C GLN A 1002 15.31 -14.45 -16.35
N THR A 1003 15.31 -15.66 -15.79
CA THR A 1003 15.28 -15.83 -14.33
C THR A 1003 16.58 -15.34 -13.66
N GLN A 1004 17.67 -15.21 -14.42
CA GLN A 1004 18.95 -14.72 -13.93
C GLN A 1004 19.06 -13.20 -14.04
N LYS A 1005 19.48 -12.54 -12.93
CA LYS A 1005 19.63 -11.07 -12.89
C LYS A 1005 20.60 -10.53 -13.94
N SER A 1006 21.64 -11.28 -14.32
CA SER A 1006 22.58 -10.88 -15.37
C SER A 1006 21.93 -10.85 -16.75
N CYS A 1007 21.12 -11.86 -17.09
CA CYS A 1007 20.32 -11.88 -18.32
C CYS A 1007 19.29 -10.74 -18.33
N LYS A 1008 18.54 -10.51 -17.23
CA LYS A 1008 17.60 -9.36 -17.14
C LYS A 1008 18.29 -8.04 -17.48
N ASN A 1009 19.51 -7.81 -16.99
CA ASN A 1009 20.26 -6.59 -17.28
C ASN A 1009 20.79 -6.55 -18.72
N ALA A 1010 21.24 -7.70 -19.25
CA ALA A 1010 21.68 -7.81 -20.64
C ALA A 1010 20.52 -7.54 -21.62
N LEU A 1011 19.31 -8.05 -21.33
CA LEU A 1011 18.09 -7.78 -22.10
C LEU A 1011 17.71 -6.30 -22.11
N LYS A 1012 17.90 -5.58 -21.00
CA LYS A 1012 17.68 -4.12 -20.96
C LYS A 1012 18.64 -3.39 -21.90
N THR A 1013 19.93 -3.71 -21.82
CA THR A 1013 20.94 -3.10 -22.69
C THR A 1013 20.68 -3.44 -24.15
N LEU A 1014 20.37 -4.70 -24.45
CA LEU A 1014 20.04 -5.14 -25.80
C LEU A 1014 18.74 -4.49 -26.30
N GLY A 1015 17.71 -4.38 -25.47
CA GLY A 1015 16.44 -3.74 -25.80
C GLY A 1015 16.65 -2.30 -26.25
N VAL A 1016 17.53 -1.55 -25.56
CA VAL A 1016 17.93 -0.19 -25.95
C VAL A 1016 18.68 -0.19 -27.30
N GLU A 1017 19.63 -1.10 -27.51
CA GLU A 1017 20.35 -1.20 -28.79
C GLU A 1017 19.44 -1.59 -29.96
N VAL A 1018 18.49 -2.51 -29.74
CA VAL A 1018 17.50 -2.93 -30.72
C VAL A 1018 16.53 -1.80 -31.02
N SER A 1019 16.05 -1.06 -30.00
CA SER A 1019 15.21 0.12 -30.23
C SER A 1019 15.92 1.22 -31.00
N ASN A 1020 17.26 1.27 -30.94
CA ASN A 1020 18.09 2.20 -31.72
C ASN A 1020 18.39 1.69 -33.15
N GLY A 1021 17.89 0.51 -33.53
CA GLY A 1021 18.07 -0.08 -34.86
C GLY A 1021 17.25 0.59 -35.95
N GLU A 1022 17.81 0.72 -37.15
CA GLU A 1022 17.07 1.23 -38.32
C GLU A 1022 15.95 0.26 -38.72
N GLY A 1023 14.72 0.76 -38.89
CA GLY A 1023 13.53 -0.02 -39.26
C GLY A 1023 12.81 -0.71 -38.09
N VAL A 1024 13.24 -0.48 -36.84
CA VAL A 1024 12.58 -0.97 -35.63
C VAL A 1024 11.59 0.08 -35.13
N ALA A 1025 10.33 -0.32 -35.03
CA ALA A 1025 9.25 0.45 -34.46
C ALA A 1025 9.39 0.51 -32.92
N SER A 1026 9.36 -0.64 -32.27
CA SER A 1026 9.55 -0.69 -30.82
C SER A 1026 10.18 -2.00 -30.41
N ALA A 1027 10.92 -1.94 -29.31
CA ALA A 1027 11.45 -3.12 -28.65
C ALA A 1027 10.87 -3.17 -27.24
N SER A 1028 10.35 -4.33 -26.86
CA SER A 1028 9.87 -4.60 -25.51
C SER A 1028 10.70 -5.75 -24.96
N ASP A 1029 11.51 -5.48 -23.95
CA ASP A 1029 12.32 -6.50 -23.30
C ASP A 1029 11.72 -6.91 -21.96
N TRP A 1030 11.86 -8.19 -21.63
CA TRP A 1030 11.28 -8.75 -20.42
C TRP A 1030 11.92 -8.13 -19.16
N GLY A 1031 13.21 -7.80 -19.20
CA GLY A 1031 13.95 -7.24 -18.08
C GLY A 1031 13.41 -5.88 -17.60
N THR A 1032 13.15 -4.96 -18.52
CA THR A 1032 12.58 -3.63 -18.25
C THR A 1032 11.14 -3.75 -17.77
N ASN A 1033 10.29 -4.48 -18.48
CA ASN A 1033 8.88 -4.63 -18.14
C ASN A 1033 8.68 -5.38 -16.81
N HIS A 1034 9.53 -6.35 -16.51
CA HIS A 1034 9.52 -7.04 -15.23
C HIS A 1034 9.87 -6.12 -14.08
N GLU A 1035 10.94 -5.33 -14.19
CA GLU A 1035 11.28 -4.35 -13.16
C GLU A 1035 10.16 -3.30 -12.99
N ALA A 1036 9.54 -2.85 -14.09
CA ALA A 1036 8.41 -1.93 -14.04
C ALA A 1036 7.19 -2.56 -13.34
N ASN A 1037 6.85 -3.81 -13.64
CA ASN A 1037 5.72 -4.52 -13.01
C ASN A 1037 6.00 -4.84 -11.54
N GLU A 1038 7.21 -5.26 -11.17
CA GLU A 1038 7.61 -5.47 -9.77
C GLU A 1038 7.56 -4.17 -8.96
N ARG A 1039 8.07 -3.07 -9.53
CA ARG A 1039 8.02 -1.75 -8.89
C ARG A 1039 6.58 -1.24 -8.76
N THR A 1040 5.78 -1.38 -9.81
CA THR A 1040 4.35 -1.02 -9.79
C THR A 1040 3.60 -1.88 -8.76
N GLY A 1041 3.80 -3.19 -8.75
CA GLY A 1041 3.22 -4.11 -7.77
C GLY A 1041 3.63 -3.80 -6.32
N GLY A 1042 4.90 -3.45 -6.13
CA GLY A 1042 5.50 -3.07 -4.84
C GLY A 1042 5.07 -1.69 -4.34
N LEU A 1043 5.02 -0.67 -5.21
CA LEU A 1043 4.76 0.74 -4.87
C LEU A 1043 3.27 1.10 -4.93
N ILE A 1044 2.51 0.56 -5.89
CA ILE A 1044 1.08 0.86 -6.03
C ILE A 1044 0.27 0.10 -4.99
N PHE A 1045 0.59 -1.17 -4.72
CA PHE A 1045 -0.20 -1.97 -3.78
C PHE A 1045 0.46 -2.17 -2.42
N GLY A 1046 1.77 -1.92 -2.27
CA GLY A 1046 2.50 -2.12 -1.01
C GLY A 1046 2.54 -3.57 -0.50
N THR A 1047 1.88 -4.49 -1.20
CA THR A 1047 1.61 -5.85 -0.73
C THR A 1047 2.85 -6.70 -0.54
N PRO A 1048 3.82 -6.75 -1.48
CA PRO A 1048 5.02 -7.57 -1.30
C PRO A 1048 5.86 -7.14 -0.08
N GLY A 1049 6.05 -5.83 0.11
CA GLY A 1049 6.76 -5.29 1.27
C GLY A 1049 6.02 -5.60 2.58
N LEU A 1050 4.71 -5.35 2.61
CA LEU A 1050 3.86 -5.58 3.77
C LEU A 1050 3.81 -7.06 4.18
N LEU A 1051 3.67 -7.98 3.21
CA LEU A 1051 3.67 -9.42 3.45
C LEU A 1051 5.05 -9.93 3.87
N SER A 1052 6.13 -9.40 3.31
CA SER A 1052 7.50 -9.70 3.74
C SER A 1052 7.74 -9.28 5.20
N LEU A 1053 7.28 -8.08 5.57
CA LEU A 1053 7.32 -7.60 6.94
C LEU A 1053 6.49 -8.50 7.87
N GLN A 1054 5.26 -8.83 7.49
CA GLN A 1054 4.40 -9.73 8.25
C GLN A 1054 5.08 -11.08 8.48
N PHE A 1055 5.69 -11.64 7.45
CA PHE A 1055 6.42 -12.90 7.52
C PHE A 1055 7.59 -12.82 8.51
N VAL A 1056 8.43 -11.79 8.43
CA VAL A 1056 9.59 -11.61 9.32
C VAL A 1056 9.15 -11.40 10.77
N VAL A 1057 8.21 -10.48 11.01
CA VAL A 1057 7.74 -10.15 12.36
C VAL A 1057 7.01 -11.34 12.98
N ALA A 1058 6.14 -12.02 12.23
CA ALA A 1058 5.43 -13.20 12.72
C ALA A 1058 6.38 -14.38 13.00
N SER A 1059 7.42 -14.56 12.19
CA SER A 1059 8.45 -15.57 12.43
C SER A 1059 9.22 -15.30 13.72
N LEU A 1060 9.69 -14.06 13.92
CA LEU A 1060 10.34 -13.63 15.16
C LEU A 1060 9.42 -13.75 16.37
N ALA A 1061 8.16 -13.33 16.23
CA ALA A 1061 7.12 -13.45 17.24
C ALA A 1061 6.86 -14.91 17.62
N SER A 1062 6.83 -15.82 16.64
CA SER A 1062 6.63 -17.25 16.83
C SER A 1062 7.76 -17.83 17.68
N ILE A 1063 9.02 -17.53 17.33
CA ILE A 1063 10.21 -17.97 18.07
C ILE A 1063 10.21 -17.40 19.50
N ALA A 1064 9.99 -16.10 19.65
CA ALA A 1064 9.99 -15.41 20.94
C ALA A 1064 8.86 -15.91 21.85
N SER A 1065 7.65 -16.04 21.31
CA SER A 1065 6.50 -16.58 22.01
C SER A 1065 6.80 -17.99 22.48
N ALA A 1066 7.16 -18.89 21.55
CA ALA A 1066 7.45 -20.27 21.90
C ALA A 1066 8.49 -20.35 23.02
N PHE A 1067 9.61 -19.62 22.91
CA PHE A 1067 10.64 -19.55 23.96
C PHE A 1067 10.07 -19.15 25.32
N VAL A 1068 9.33 -18.04 25.38
CA VAL A 1068 8.72 -17.53 26.62
C VAL A 1068 7.81 -18.61 27.19
N PHE A 1069 6.87 -19.15 26.41
CA PHE A 1069 5.89 -20.11 26.90
C PHE A 1069 6.48 -21.43 27.39
N LEU A 1070 7.47 -21.95 26.68
CA LEU A 1070 8.16 -23.20 27.03
C LEU A 1070 8.86 -23.08 28.39
N SER A 1071 9.51 -21.94 28.62
CA SER A 1071 10.14 -21.64 29.91
C SER A 1071 9.13 -21.69 31.07
N LEU A 1072 7.87 -21.30 30.82
CA LEU A 1072 6.82 -21.25 31.84
C LEU A 1072 6.23 -22.60 32.16
N VAL A 1073 5.91 -23.41 31.14
CA VAL A 1073 5.38 -24.76 31.35
C VAL A 1073 6.37 -25.58 32.18
N LEU A 1074 7.66 -25.43 31.89
CA LEU A 1074 8.73 -26.06 32.66
C LEU A 1074 8.80 -25.52 34.10
N SER A 1075 8.69 -24.21 34.30
CA SER A 1075 8.72 -23.58 35.62
C SER A 1075 7.54 -24.02 36.50
N GLN A 1076 6.31 -24.03 35.94
CA GLN A 1076 5.11 -24.49 36.64
C GLN A 1076 5.19 -25.96 37.08
N ARG A 1077 5.89 -26.79 36.29
CA ARG A 1077 6.01 -28.24 36.55
C ARG A 1077 7.29 -28.63 37.26
N LYS A 1078 8.16 -27.68 37.59
CA LYS A 1078 9.45 -27.94 38.22
C LYS A 1078 9.33 -28.78 39.50
N LYS A 1079 8.26 -28.55 40.29
CA LYS A 1079 7.95 -29.33 41.49
C LYS A 1079 7.54 -30.77 41.16
N GLU A 1080 6.71 -30.97 40.14
CA GLU A 1080 6.32 -32.31 39.68
C GLU A 1080 7.54 -33.11 39.19
N LEU A 1081 8.41 -32.45 38.42
CA LEU A 1081 9.65 -33.05 37.91
C LEU A 1081 10.62 -33.39 39.05
N ALA A 1082 10.75 -32.53 40.06
CA ALA A 1082 11.55 -32.79 41.24
C ALA A 1082 11.00 -33.95 42.09
N ILE A 1083 9.67 -34.09 42.21
CA ILE A 1083 9.03 -35.23 42.87
C ILE A 1083 9.31 -36.53 42.12
N LEU A 1084 9.23 -36.53 40.79
CA LEU A 1084 9.57 -37.70 39.96
C LEU A 1084 11.03 -38.14 40.17
N GLN A 1085 11.95 -37.18 40.27
CA GLN A 1085 13.35 -37.46 40.58
C GLN A 1085 13.54 -37.97 42.02
N ALA A 1086 12.80 -37.44 42.99
CA ALA A 1086 12.82 -37.91 44.38
C ALA A 1086 12.30 -39.35 44.53
N ILE A 1087 11.37 -39.77 43.66
CA ILE A 1087 10.84 -41.14 43.59
C ILE A 1087 11.83 -42.10 42.89
N GLY A 1088 12.87 -41.58 42.22
CA GLY A 1088 13.96 -42.36 41.61
C GLY A 1088 14.05 -42.28 40.08
N ALA A 1089 13.31 -41.39 39.41
CA ALA A 1089 13.45 -41.19 37.97
C ALA A 1089 14.80 -40.52 37.64
N SER A 1090 15.54 -41.08 36.67
CA SER A 1090 16.80 -40.48 36.22
C SER A 1090 16.57 -39.15 35.48
N PRO A 1091 17.52 -38.20 35.53
CA PRO A 1091 17.39 -36.92 34.80
C PRO A 1091 17.13 -37.09 33.30
N ALA A 1092 17.67 -38.14 32.67
CA ALA A 1092 17.45 -38.45 31.26
C ALA A 1092 16.01 -38.94 30.99
N GLN A 1093 15.40 -39.72 31.90
CA GLN A 1093 14.01 -40.15 31.77
C GLN A 1093 13.04 -38.97 31.90
N VAL A 1094 13.32 -38.05 32.84
CA VAL A 1094 12.51 -36.84 33.02
C VAL A 1094 12.64 -35.90 31.81
N LEU A 1095 13.85 -35.73 31.26
CA LEU A 1095 14.08 -34.95 30.05
C LEU A 1095 13.28 -35.50 28.85
N ARG A 1096 13.30 -36.83 28.64
CA ARG A 1096 12.55 -37.47 27.53
C ARG A 1096 11.04 -37.33 27.69
N LEU A 1097 10.51 -37.49 28.90
CA LEU A 1097 9.09 -37.31 29.20
C LEU A 1097 8.60 -35.90 28.85
N VAL A 1098 9.32 -34.88 29.33
CA VAL A 1098 8.96 -33.48 29.12
C VAL A 1098 9.10 -33.07 27.66
N LEU A 1099 10.21 -33.48 27.02
CA LEU A 1099 10.45 -33.20 25.61
C LEU A 1099 9.35 -33.81 24.74
N PHE A 1100 8.94 -35.05 25.01
CA PHE A 1100 7.85 -35.68 24.28
C PHE A 1100 6.51 -34.94 24.45
N GLU A 1101 6.16 -34.60 25.69
CA GLU A 1101 4.87 -33.94 25.97
C GLU A 1101 4.74 -32.60 25.25
N ILE A 1102 5.79 -31.79 25.34
CA ILE A 1102 5.81 -30.46 24.71
C ILE A 1102 5.90 -30.58 23.19
N MET A 1103 6.71 -31.51 22.68
CA MET A 1103 6.80 -31.77 21.24
C MET A 1103 5.45 -32.19 20.66
N ALA A 1104 4.68 -33.02 21.37
CA ALA A 1104 3.37 -33.44 20.92
C ALA A 1104 2.37 -32.28 20.82
N ILE A 1105 2.40 -31.32 21.76
CA ILE A 1105 1.59 -30.10 21.68
C ILE A 1105 2.02 -29.27 20.46
N LEU A 1106 3.33 -29.05 20.34
CA LEU A 1106 3.89 -28.20 19.30
C LEU A 1106 3.67 -28.75 17.90
N LEU A 1107 3.89 -30.05 17.65
CA LEU A 1107 3.70 -30.65 16.34
C LEU A 1107 2.22 -30.62 15.90
N VAL A 1108 1.29 -30.89 16.83
CA VAL A 1108 -0.15 -30.80 16.51
C VAL A 1108 -0.55 -29.36 16.25
N SER A 1109 -0.11 -28.41 17.08
CA SER A 1109 -0.37 -26.98 16.86
C SER A 1109 0.25 -26.48 15.56
N MET A 1110 1.44 -26.96 15.19
CA MET A 1110 2.11 -26.58 13.94
C MET A 1110 1.35 -27.10 12.72
N ALA A 1111 0.97 -28.38 12.71
CA ALA A 1111 0.17 -28.96 11.63
C ALA A 1111 -1.18 -28.24 11.47
N LEU A 1112 -1.90 -28.01 12.58
CA LEU A 1112 -3.16 -27.28 12.56
C LEU A 1112 -2.98 -25.80 12.17
N GLY A 1113 -1.84 -25.20 12.49
CA GLY A 1113 -1.52 -23.81 12.19
C GLY A 1113 -1.25 -23.61 10.70
N VAL A 1114 -0.52 -24.54 10.08
CA VAL A 1114 -0.31 -24.58 8.64
C VAL A 1114 -1.64 -24.83 7.91
N ILE A 1115 -2.44 -25.82 8.33
CA ILE A 1115 -3.76 -26.08 7.73
C ILE A 1115 -4.67 -24.85 7.82
N LEU A 1116 -4.72 -24.21 8.99
CA LEU A 1116 -5.49 -22.99 9.18
C LEU A 1116 -4.94 -21.86 8.29
N GLY A 1117 -3.62 -21.72 8.20
CA GLY A 1117 -2.95 -20.75 7.33
C GLY A 1117 -3.31 -20.93 5.86
N LEU A 1118 -3.25 -22.16 5.33
CA LEU A 1118 -3.63 -22.48 3.94
C LEU A 1118 -5.10 -22.14 3.66
N ALA A 1119 -6.01 -22.50 4.57
CA ALA A 1119 -7.43 -22.16 4.43
C ALA A 1119 -7.67 -20.65 4.49
N ILE A 1120 -6.90 -19.93 5.29
CA ILE A 1120 -6.96 -18.47 5.34
C ILE A 1120 -6.39 -17.86 4.06
N SER A 1121 -5.29 -18.38 3.51
CA SER A 1121 -4.74 -17.91 2.24
C SER A 1121 -5.78 -17.97 1.13
N GLU A 1122 -6.51 -19.07 1.03
CA GLU A 1122 -7.62 -19.21 0.07
C GLU A 1122 -8.71 -18.17 0.34
N ALA A 1123 -9.17 -18.01 1.59
CA ALA A 1123 -10.18 -17.00 1.92
C ALA A 1123 -9.70 -15.55 1.61
N PHE A 1124 -8.40 -15.27 1.74
CA PHE A 1124 -7.82 -13.98 1.37
C PHE A 1124 -7.78 -13.77 -0.15
N ASN A 1125 -7.88 -14.82 -0.97
CA ASN A 1125 -7.92 -14.65 -2.42
C ASN A 1125 -9.17 -13.86 -2.83
N GLY A 1126 -10.35 -14.22 -2.32
CA GLY A 1126 -11.57 -13.44 -2.50
C GLY A 1126 -11.47 -12.02 -1.94
N PHE A 1127 -10.78 -11.83 -0.81
CA PHE A 1127 -10.48 -10.48 -0.28
C PHE A 1127 -9.68 -9.63 -1.28
N PHE A 1128 -8.61 -10.17 -1.87
CA PHE A 1128 -7.85 -9.45 -2.91
C PHE A 1128 -8.70 -9.21 -4.16
N GLY A 1129 -9.62 -10.11 -4.51
CA GLY A 1129 -10.58 -9.91 -5.61
C GLY A 1129 -11.47 -8.67 -5.40
N VAL A 1130 -12.02 -8.49 -4.19
CA VAL A 1130 -12.83 -7.30 -3.85
C VAL A 1130 -12.02 -6.01 -3.99
N PHE A 1131 -10.78 -5.99 -3.50
CA PHE A 1131 -9.91 -4.82 -3.63
C PHE A 1131 -9.46 -4.60 -5.08
N GLY A 1132 -9.19 -5.65 -5.85
CA GLY A 1132 -8.92 -5.56 -7.29
C GLY A 1132 -10.06 -4.89 -8.05
N PHE A 1133 -11.31 -5.26 -7.74
CA PHE A 1133 -12.49 -4.60 -8.31
C PHE A 1133 -12.60 -3.12 -7.90
N ILE A 1134 -12.35 -2.79 -6.64
CA ILE A 1134 -12.32 -1.40 -6.16
C ILE A 1134 -11.26 -0.61 -6.94
N PHE A 1135 -10.04 -1.14 -7.07
CA PHE A 1135 -8.96 -0.48 -7.81
C PHE A 1135 -9.30 -0.33 -9.29
N GLN A 1136 -9.93 -1.31 -9.92
CA GLN A 1136 -10.38 -1.20 -11.31
C GLN A 1136 -11.37 -0.04 -11.53
N ILE A 1137 -12.31 0.17 -10.60
CA ILE A 1137 -13.27 1.29 -10.68
C ILE A 1137 -12.55 2.65 -10.60
N PHE A 1138 -11.52 2.77 -9.77
CA PHE A 1138 -10.83 4.04 -9.54
C PHE A 1138 -9.67 4.32 -10.51
N LEU A 1139 -9.02 3.27 -11.07
CA LEU A 1139 -7.82 3.40 -11.90
C LEU A 1139 -8.00 3.00 -13.37
N GLY A 1140 -9.10 2.36 -13.74
CA GLY A 1140 -9.33 1.87 -15.11
C GLY A 1140 -8.41 0.72 -15.56
N GLN A 1141 -7.37 0.39 -14.78
CA GLN A 1141 -6.44 -0.71 -15.00
C GLN A 1141 -7.02 -1.98 -14.37
N SER A 1142 -7.36 -2.97 -15.19
CA SER A 1142 -7.67 -4.33 -14.70
C SER A 1142 -6.36 -5.09 -14.47
N ALA A 1143 -6.23 -5.79 -13.35
CA ALA A 1143 -5.18 -6.79 -13.21
C ALA A 1143 -5.27 -7.78 -14.39
N PRO A 1144 -4.26 -7.87 -15.27
CA PRO A 1144 -4.39 -8.63 -16.51
C PRO A 1144 -4.58 -10.14 -16.26
N ILE A 1145 -4.18 -10.63 -15.08
CA ILE A 1145 -4.12 -12.05 -14.75
C ILE A 1145 -4.82 -12.32 -13.41
N ASP A 1146 -5.66 -13.35 -13.38
CA ASP A 1146 -6.31 -13.83 -12.15
C ASP A 1146 -5.28 -14.31 -11.12
N ARG A 1147 -5.51 -13.99 -9.84
CA ARG A 1147 -4.68 -14.49 -8.73
C ARG A 1147 -5.04 -15.94 -8.40
N ASP A 1148 -4.33 -16.86 -9.04
CA ASP A 1148 -4.39 -18.30 -8.73
C ASP A 1148 -3.30 -18.66 -7.71
N LEU A 1149 -3.70 -19.20 -6.55
CA LEU A 1149 -2.80 -19.46 -5.44
C LEU A 1149 -1.77 -20.55 -5.74
N VAL A 1150 -0.50 -20.21 -5.55
CA VAL A 1150 0.61 -21.17 -5.61
C VAL A 1150 1.07 -21.49 -4.19
N TRP A 1151 1.26 -22.78 -3.90
CA TRP A 1151 1.60 -23.27 -2.57
C TRP A 1151 3.13 -23.52 -2.45
N PRO A 1152 3.91 -22.60 -1.85
CA PRO A 1152 5.36 -22.73 -1.71
C PRO A 1152 5.74 -23.76 -0.61
N TRP A 1153 5.56 -25.05 -0.90
CA TRP A 1153 5.76 -26.14 0.07
C TRP A 1153 7.18 -26.17 0.63
N THR A 1154 8.18 -25.86 -0.18
CA THR A 1154 9.59 -25.83 0.21
C THR A 1154 9.84 -24.78 1.29
N GLU A 1155 9.43 -23.55 1.04
CA GLU A 1155 9.58 -22.39 1.92
C GLU A 1155 8.79 -22.63 3.22
N LEU A 1156 7.55 -23.13 3.11
CA LEU A 1156 6.74 -23.48 4.27
C LEU A 1156 7.41 -24.55 5.15
N ILE A 1157 8.00 -25.59 4.54
CA ILE A 1157 8.73 -26.62 5.28
C ILE A 1157 9.97 -26.02 5.95
N PHE A 1158 10.78 -25.22 5.24
CA PHE A 1158 11.98 -24.60 5.80
C PHE A 1158 11.66 -23.71 7.01
N VAL A 1159 10.61 -22.90 6.91
CA VAL A 1159 10.23 -21.98 7.99
C VAL A 1159 9.71 -22.73 9.20
N ASN A 1160 8.80 -23.69 9.00
CA ASN A 1160 8.30 -24.51 10.10
C ASN A 1160 9.43 -25.35 10.75
N ALA A 1161 10.36 -25.87 9.95
CA ALA A 1161 11.54 -26.58 10.44
C ALA A 1161 12.46 -25.67 11.26
N SER A 1162 12.68 -24.43 10.83
CA SER A 1162 13.52 -23.47 11.57
C SER A 1162 12.90 -23.10 12.93
N VAL A 1163 11.59 -22.86 12.97
CA VAL A 1163 10.84 -22.63 14.22
C VAL A 1163 10.93 -23.86 15.13
N LEU A 1164 10.73 -25.06 14.58
CA LEU A 1164 10.86 -26.31 15.31
C LEU A 1164 12.27 -26.46 15.92
N VAL A 1165 13.33 -26.23 15.13
CA VAL A 1165 14.72 -26.32 15.59
C VAL A 1165 15.00 -25.30 16.70
N ALA A 1166 14.60 -24.04 16.52
CA ALA A 1166 14.78 -23.00 17.53
C ALA A 1166 14.10 -23.37 18.87
N VAL A 1167 12.87 -23.87 18.78
CA VAL A 1167 12.10 -24.33 19.94
C VAL A 1167 12.75 -25.55 20.61
N VAL A 1168 13.22 -26.53 19.83
CA VAL A 1168 13.89 -27.72 20.38
C VAL A 1168 15.18 -27.32 21.08
N ILE A 1169 15.99 -26.42 20.51
CA ILE A 1169 17.19 -25.89 21.14
C ILE A 1169 16.83 -25.19 22.46
N ALA A 1170 15.83 -24.30 22.44
CA ALA A 1170 15.34 -23.62 23.62
C ALA A 1170 14.90 -24.60 24.71
N LEU A 1171 14.13 -25.62 24.35
CA LEU A 1171 13.66 -26.68 25.25
C LEU A 1171 14.80 -27.45 25.87
N LEU A 1172 15.78 -27.86 25.07
CA LEU A 1172 16.94 -28.60 25.54
C LEU A 1172 17.75 -27.76 26.54
N VAL A 1173 17.97 -26.47 26.24
CA VAL A 1173 18.72 -25.56 27.11
C VAL A 1173 17.96 -25.31 28.43
N THR A 1174 16.68 -24.97 28.35
CA THR A 1174 15.84 -24.65 29.52
C THR A 1174 15.60 -25.87 30.41
N THR A 1175 15.28 -27.03 29.83
CA THR A 1175 15.06 -28.26 30.60
C THR A 1175 16.35 -28.76 31.25
N ARG A 1176 17.50 -28.68 30.56
CA ARG A 1176 18.80 -29.01 31.18
C ARG A 1176 19.13 -28.11 32.36
N ARG A 1177 18.83 -26.81 32.27
CA ARG A 1177 18.99 -25.88 33.41
C ARG A 1177 18.08 -26.25 34.57
N ALA A 1178 16.82 -26.56 34.29
CA ALA A 1178 15.84 -26.96 35.32
C ALA A 1178 16.25 -28.26 36.04
N LEU A 1179 16.82 -29.24 35.33
CA LEU A 1179 17.25 -30.52 35.91
C LEU A 1179 18.53 -30.42 36.75
N LYS A 1180 19.32 -29.35 36.59
CA LYS A 1180 20.52 -29.10 37.40
C LYS A 1180 20.24 -28.40 38.74
N SER A 1181 19.00 -27.96 38.99
CA SER A 1181 18.68 -27.28 40.25
C SER A 1181 18.60 -28.26 41.42
N ASP A 1182 19.08 -27.83 42.59
CA ASP A 1182 19.09 -28.63 43.82
C ASP A 1182 17.68 -29.09 44.20
N LEU A 1183 17.49 -30.42 44.26
CA LEU A 1183 16.20 -31.06 44.50
C LEU A 1183 15.58 -30.63 45.82
N ALA A 1184 16.41 -30.44 46.86
CA ALA A 1184 15.96 -30.09 48.19
C ALA A 1184 15.40 -28.66 48.23
N ILE A 1185 16.01 -27.74 47.47
CA ILE A 1185 15.58 -26.33 47.35
C ILE A 1185 14.24 -26.26 46.62
N VAL A 1186 14.12 -26.96 45.47
CA VAL A 1186 12.88 -26.99 44.69
C VAL A 1186 11.72 -27.62 45.47
N LEU A 1187 11.96 -28.69 46.23
CA LEU A 1187 10.93 -29.36 47.03
C LEU A 1187 10.48 -28.53 48.25
N LYS A 1188 11.38 -27.75 48.86
CA LYS A 1188 11.05 -26.74 49.86
C LYS A 1188 10.30 -25.53 49.27
N GLY A 1189 10.30 -25.40 47.94
CA GLY A 1189 9.70 -24.28 47.22
C GLY A 1189 10.54 -23.00 47.34
N GLU A 1190 11.84 -23.11 47.62
CA GLU A 1190 12.80 -22.01 47.73
C GLU A 1190 13.27 -21.47 46.38
#